data_AF-A0A1Y3NXX3-F1
#
_entry.id   AF-A0A1Y3NXX3-F1
#
_cell.length_a   1.000
_cell.length_b   1.000
_cell.length_c   1.000
_cell.angle_alpha   90.00
_cell.angle_beta   90.00
_cell.angle_gamma   90.00
#
_symmetry.space_group_name_H-M   'P 1'
#
loop_
_entity.id
_entity.type
_entity.pdbx_description
1 polymer ?
#
loop_
_entity_poly.entity_id
_entity_poly.type
_entity_poly.pdbx_seq_one_letter_code
_entity_poly.pdbx_strand_id
1 'polypeptide(L)'
;MSRILFIPKPFPEESPSSVLKRMAIRHGCIAKADLQSLFGDALRHESIMSRTHPAVQAIATMSGWDAKQFLSGFYEPVGPLLEGPPLIICGLVVRADMVRKQQTAFCSECWAAGHEHFIKDLKLAVYCPYHLRRYLAKCPNCGTELRWSNLLSGKCRCAELPISPTCTSAEALIEIKLLQIFRERDTDRFDKFNDYLRLLGFHTKDPTECSAVRTIVALAFALLETNQKAILYHLGTLHTLYPEIPRRIISAKLSLIPAKQCQDCVKIFLRHSFSTDTPFRECTTPLISSFELTSRQISNWQKLASHQWRIVRKNSNILSSIGRYRWQEVQKMTVHILQLKLNNGFSQKKAISGMNLGELKKELLLSKVVLRGAIDEKLLHPISWRTDDWLFDPTDIANFCRHYISVHMLSANTKIPVDKIRRALRHLGLRNSEFKSQRVRLHVMSIETSKAVIEWCTPHTKKYEKRTQSWTSLPQHDPNDLGVWLSASAAAELVGCWPAGLRRLIEAKLIPATVGGNQKNGYLVKEKELIKFKIKYISASEATKLLSCKQRHTSAVLRKAGIKPVTGPGIDKNPTYYYLRLPVLEFIHAMKELPRTKEYGLTHFEACRHLHLPIRMIALLINSGALETIETIDNFSNPIKKKSVDDFYDHYASASTIAGWLNIPLKCVDQALLKFGISTIPGVSTDSFRTHLYKIDDVANVFLLPSRPNSTGFKSGKLLILENISSVREKYQISAVPFFRLFIASGFVSRVGNYQPAYLLESDVIKISQIMEKYCIISQADKYLGHTQLANNLVKTKKLSVSHPLLPYTNYPMIERAILRDYALKNHLI
;
A
#
# COMPACT_ATOMS: atom_id res chain seq x y z
N MET A 1 -17.98 -28.90 0.81
CA MET A 1 -18.12 -28.01 1.99
C MET A 1 -19.08 -28.68 2.95
N SER A 2 -18.70 -28.83 4.22
CA SER A 2 -19.54 -29.34 5.30
C SER A 2 -20.82 -28.48 5.38
N ARG A 3 -21.99 -29.08 5.56
CA ARG A 3 -23.23 -28.31 5.82
C ARG A 3 -23.03 -27.53 7.12
N ILE A 4 -23.17 -26.21 7.08
CA ILE A 4 -23.21 -25.37 8.28
C ILE A 4 -24.55 -25.66 8.98
N LEU A 5 -24.49 -26.24 10.18
CA LEU A 5 -25.67 -26.66 10.94
C LEU A 5 -26.11 -25.61 11.96
N PHE A 6 -25.22 -24.70 12.37
CA PHE A 6 -25.49 -23.71 13.41
C PHE A 6 -25.00 -22.32 13.02
N ILE A 7 -25.87 -21.31 13.11
CA ILE A 7 -25.53 -19.92 12.82
C ILE A 7 -25.87 -19.09 14.05
N PRO A 8 -24.87 -18.55 14.77
CA PRO A 8 -25.13 -17.85 16.01
C PRO A 8 -25.83 -16.53 15.75
N LYS A 9 -26.85 -16.23 16.57
CA LYS A 9 -27.37 -14.88 16.73
C LYS A 9 -26.38 -14.07 17.58
N PRO A 10 -25.85 -12.94 17.07
CA PRO A 10 -24.94 -12.10 17.83
C PRO A 10 -25.61 -11.56 19.09
N PHE A 11 -24.91 -11.59 20.22
CA PHE A 11 -25.36 -10.94 21.45
C PHE A 11 -25.09 -9.43 21.42
N PRO A 12 -25.80 -8.63 22.24
CA PRO A 12 -25.48 -7.21 22.40
C PRO A 12 -24.02 -7.01 22.76
N GLU A 13 -23.37 -6.03 22.10
CA GLU A 13 -21.96 -5.69 22.31
C GLU A 13 -20.98 -6.86 22.04
N GLU A 14 -21.39 -7.94 21.38
CA GLU A 14 -20.52 -9.07 21.07
C GLU A 14 -19.49 -8.74 19.97
N SER A 15 -18.25 -9.18 20.16
CA SER A 15 -17.19 -9.05 19.15
C SER A 15 -17.38 -10.02 17.98
N PRO A 16 -16.97 -9.67 16.75
CA PRO A 16 -17.03 -10.57 15.60
C PRO A 16 -16.26 -11.88 15.80
N SER A 17 -15.12 -11.81 16.50
CA SER A 17 -14.34 -13.01 16.85
C SER A 17 -15.08 -13.95 17.82
N SER A 18 -15.91 -13.41 18.74
CA SER A 18 -16.76 -14.22 19.62
C SER A 18 -17.89 -14.91 18.87
N VAL A 19 -18.52 -14.22 17.92
CA VAL A 19 -19.57 -14.80 17.05
C VAL A 19 -19.01 -16.02 16.31
N LEU A 20 -17.86 -15.87 15.65
CA LEU A 20 -17.22 -16.96 14.91
C LEU A 20 -16.72 -18.09 15.83
N LYS A 21 -16.24 -17.75 17.04
CA LYS A 21 -15.87 -18.74 18.05
C LYS A 21 -17.07 -19.60 18.45
N ARG A 22 -18.20 -18.99 18.83
CA ARG A 22 -19.42 -19.72 19.23
C ARG A 22 -19.89 -20.63 18.11
N MET A 23 -19.84 -20.15 16.86
CA MET A 23 -20.13 -20.94 15.69
C MET A 23 -19.21 -22.17 15.59
N ALA A 24 -17.90 -21.98 15.70
CA ALA A 24 -16.92 -23.06 15.60
C ALA A 24 -17.10 -24.11 16.71
N ILE A 25 -17.24 -23.69 17.97
CA ILE A 25 -17.45 -24.60 19.12
C ILE A 25 -18.71 -25.45 18.92
N ARG A 26 -19.81 -24.86 18.43
CA ARG A 26 -21.06 -25.60 18.18
C ARG A 26 -20.98 -26.58 17.00
N HIS A 27 -20.00 -26.44 16.12
CA HIS A 27 -19.67 -27.44 15.09
C HIS A 27 -18.61 -28.45 15.53
N GLY A 28 -18.28 -28.50 16.83
CA GLY A 28 -17.31 -29.44 17.37
C GLY A 28 -15.85 -29.12 17.02
N CYS A 29 -15.55 -27.88 16.57
CA CYS A 29 -14.17 -27.48 16.32
C CYS A 29 -13.43 -27.34 17.66
N ILE A 30 -12.30 -28.05 17.79
CA ILE A 30 -11.44 -28.02 18.98
C ILE A 30 -10.06 -27.41 18.67
N ALA A 31 -9.68 -27.38 17.39
CA ALA A 31 -8.41 -26.87 16.90
C ALA A 31 -8.57 -25.94 15.70
N LYS A 32 -7.51 -25.16 15.44
CA LYS A 32 -7.47 -24.24 14.29
C LYS A 32 -7.60 -24.96 12.94
N ALA A 33 -7.12 -26.20 12.83
CA ALA A 33 -7.23 -26.99 11.61
C ALA A 33 -8.70 -27.24 11.22
N ASP A 34 -9.55 -27.49 12.22
CA ASP A 34 -10.98 -27.74 12.04
C ASP A 34 -11.68 -26.52 11.41
N LEU A 35 -11.21 -25.31 11.71
CA LEU A 35 -11.75 -24.08 11.14
C LEU A 35 -11.58 -24.02 9.61
N GLN A 36 -10.53 -24.61 9.05
CA GLN A 36 -10.35 -24.67 7.59
C GLN A 36 -11.44 -25.51 6.94
N SER A 37 -11.88 -26.57 7.61
CA SER A 37 -12.98 -27.41 7.12
C SER A 37 -14.32 -26.65 7.13
N LEU A 38 -14.52 -25.79 8.13
CA LEU A 38 -15.76 -25.03 8.33
C LEU A 38 -15.84 -23.78 7.46
N PHE A 39 -14.75 -23.03 7.35
CA PHE A 39 -14.72 -21.69 6.72
C PHE A 39 -13.93 -21.64 5.41
N GLY A 40 -13.28 -22.74 5.00
CA GLY A 40 -12.48 -22.84 3.79
C GLY A 40 -11.19 -22.01 3.83
N ASP A 41 -10.58 -21.82 2.65
CA ASP A 41 -9.36 -21.02 2.49
C ASP A 41 -9.55 -19.53 2.75
N ALA A 42 -10.80 -19.06 2.83
CA ALA A 42 -11.11 -17.66 3.07
C ALA A 42 -10.62 -17.15 4.44
N LEU A 43 -10.35 -18.04 5.41
CA LEU A 43 -9.70 -17.70 6.68
C LEU A 43 -8.23 -17.25 6.56
N ARG A 44 -7.59 -17.50 5.41
CA ARG A 44 -6.21 -17.07 5.16
C ARG A 44 -6.11 -15.58 4.84
N HIS A 45 -7.23 -14.93 4.51
CA HIS A 45 -7.29 -13.49 4.27
C HIS A 45 -7.28 -12.70 5.59
N GLU A 46 -6.86 -11.44 5.52
CA GLU A 46 -6.70 -10.56 6.69
C GLU A 46 -8.01 -10.37 7.49
N SER A 47 -7.86 -10.06 8.78
CA SER A 47 -8.89 -9.68 9.77
C SER A 47 -10.36 -9.90 9.38
N ILE A 48 -10.92 -11.04 9.84
CA ILE A 48 -12.32 -11.47 9.70
C ILE A 48 -13.36 -10.59 10.44
N MET A 49 -12.98 -9.39 10.88
CA MET A 49 -13.83 -8.52 11.70
C MET A 49 -14.88 -7.77 10.88
N SER A 50 -14.69 -7.65 9.56
CA SER A 50 -15.60 -6.90 8.68
C SER A 50 -16.74 -7.75 8.17
N ARG A 51 -17.95 -7.17 8.14
CA ARG A 51 -19.13 -7.79 7.52
C ARG A 51 -18.95 -8.06 6.02
N THR A 52 -18.06 -7.32 5.34
CA THR A 52 -17.77 -7.50 3.90
C THR A 52 -16.73 -8.58 3.62
N HIS A 53 -16.15 -9.19 4.66
CA HIS A 53 -15.12 -10.21 4.51
C HIS A 53 -15.69 -11.43 3.74
N PRO A 54 -14.98 -12.00 2.75
CA PRO A 54 -15.51 -13.07 1.90
C PRO A 54 -16.03 -14.28 2.68
N ALA A 55 -15.32 -14.71 3.73
CA ALA A 55 -15.77 -15.82 4.59
C ALA A 55 -17.09 -15.48 5.30
N VAL A 56 -17.25 -14.24 5.78
CA VAL A 56 -18.44 -13.79 6.50
C VAL A 56 -19.63 -13.70 5.55
N GLN A 57 -19.41 -13.19 4.33
CA GLN A 57 -20.43 -13.13 3.28
C GLN A 57 -20.85 -14.53 2.80
N ALA A 58 -19.92 -15.46 2.70
CA ALA A 58 -20.23 -16.86 2.36
C ALA A 58 -21.13 -17.50 3.42
N ILE A 59 -20.80 -17.35 4.71
CA ILE A 59 -21.63 -17.86 5.82
C ILE A 59 -23.00 -17.18 5.81
N ALA A 60 -23.05 -15.87 5.64
CA ALA A 60 -24.30 -15.12 5.56
C ALA A 60 -25.18 -15.62 4.40
N THR A 61 -24.60 -15.86 3.23
CA THR A 61 -25.33 -16.41 2.08
C THR A 61 -25.91 -17.80 2.40
N MET A 62 -25.17 -18.64 3.12
CA MET A 62 -25.63 -19.96 3.55
C MET A 62 -26.73 -19.90 4.63
N SER A 63 -26.80 -18.80 5.40
CA SER A 63 -27.83 -18.61 6.44
C SER A 63 -29.22 -18.26 5.91
N GLY A 64 -29.34 -17.89 4.63
CA GLY A 64 -30.61 -17.54 4.01
C GLY A 64 -31.28 -16.34 4.70
N TRP A 65 -32.43 -16.55 5.33
CA TRP A 65 -33.26 -15.51 5.94
C TRP A 65 -32.61 -14.85 7.17
N ASP A 66 -31.72 -15.54 7.89
CA ASP A 66 -31.01 -15.02 9.07
C ASP A 66 -29.75 -14.20 8.71
N ALA A 67 -29.43 -14.03 7.41
CA ALA A 67 -28.22 -13.37 6.94
C ALA A 67 -28.01 -11.97 7.53
N LYS A 68 -29.10 -11.18 7.62
CA LYS A 68 -29.03 -9.82 8.16
C LYS A 68 -28.68 -9.83 9.66
N GLN A 69 -29.23 -10.76 10.42
CA GLN A 69 -28.97 -10.89 11.86
C GLN A 69 -27.56 -11.43 12.13
N PHE A 70 -27.08 -12.38 11.32
CA PHE A 70 -25.69 -12.84 11.42
C PHE A 70 -24.70 -11.71 11.09
N LEU A 71 -24.93 -10.98 9.99
CA LEU A 71 -24.07 -9.88 9.55
C LEU A 71 -24.01 -8.71 10.54
N SER A 72 -25.02 -8.52 11.40
CA SER A 72 -24.97 -7.48 12.44
C SER A 72 -23.97 -7.77 13.56
N GLY A 73 -23.41 -8.98 13.62
CA GLY A 73 -22.32 -9.33 14.52
C GLY A 73 -20.92 -8.92 14.01
N PHE A 74 -20.85 -8.29 12.84
CA PHE A 74 -19.59 -7.90 12.18
C PHE A 74 -19.55 -6.40 11.89
N TYR A 75 -18.35 -5.83 11.85
CA TYR A 75 -18.19 -4.38 11.69
C TYR A 75 -18.38 -3.93 10.24
N GLU A 76 -19.04 -2.79 10.06
CA GLU A 76 -19.31 -2.21 8.74
C GLU A 76 -18.17 -1.30 8.28
N PRO A 77 -17.57 -1.54 7.10
CA PRO A 77 -16.51 -0.67 6.59
C PRO A 77 -17.07 0.65 6.04
N VAL A 78 -16.38 1.75 6.30
CA VAL A 78 -16.71 3.09 5.80
C VAL A 78 -15.77 3.44 4.64
N GLY A 79 -16.34 3.55 3.44
CA GLY A 79 -15.65 3.99 2.23
C GLY A 79 -14.90 2.89 1.46
N PRO A 80 -14.45 3.18 0.21
CA PRO A 80 -13.89 2.20 -0.71
C PRO A 80 -12.38 1.95 -0.51
N LEU A 81 -11.80 2.30 0.64
CA LEU A 81 -10.37 2.15 0.87
C LEU A 81 -9.97 0.66 0.76
N LEU A 82 -9.11 0.36 -0.21
CA LEU A 82 -8.68 -1.00 -0.53
C LEU A 82 -7.94 -1.68 0.65
N GLU A 83 -7.26 -0.90 1.49
CA GLU A 83 -6.46 -1.41 2.60
C GLU A 83 -6.90 -0.80 3.94
N GLY A 84 -7.78 -1.52 4.65
CA GLY A 84 -8.19 -1.17 6.01
C GLY A 84 -9.08 0.07 6.13
N PRO A 85 -10.29 0.05 5.55
CA PRO A 85 -11.26 1.12 5.76
C PRO A 85 -11.60 1.28 7.26
N PRO A 86 -11.89 2.50 7.74
CA PRO A 86 -12.51 2.70 9.06
C PRO A 86 -13.73 1.79 9.22
N LEU A 87 -14.03 1.40 10.46
CA LEU A 87 -15.07 0.43 10.79
C LEU A 87 -16.11 1.08 11.70
N ILE A 88 -17.39 0.84 11.45
CA ILE A 88 -18.47 1.21 12.36
C ILE A 88 -18.56 0.16 13.46
N ILE A 89 -18.32 0.57 14.70
CA ILE A 89 -18.37 -0.26 15.91
C ILE A 89 -19.36 0.40 16.86
N CYS A 90 -20.46 -0.30 17.18
CA CYS A 90 -21.58 0.23 17.98
C CYS A 90 -22.08 1.63 17.52
N GLY A 91 -22.10 1.86 16.21
CA GLY A 91 -22.55 3.13 15.62
C GLY A 91 -21.48 4.22 15.51
N LEU A 92 -20.28 4.02 16.07
CA LEU A 92 -19.18 4.97 15.99
C LEU A 92 -18.18 4.58 14.90
N VAL A 93 -17.64 5.57 14.18
CA VAL A 93 -16.61 5.35 13.15
C VAL A 93 -15.23 5.25 13.80
N VAL A 94 -14.68 4.04 13.84
CA VAL A 94 -13.37 3.74 14.43
C VAL A 94 -12.33 3.54 13.34
N ARG A 95 -11.18 4.22 13.46
CA ARG A 95 -10.08 4.05 12.50
C ARG A 95 -9.55 2.61 12.54
N ALA A 96 -9.29 2.03 11.38
CA ALA A 96 -8.83 0.64 11.27
C ALA A 96 -7.53 0.34 12.02
N ASP A 97 -6.67 1.35 12.21
CA ASP A 97 -5.40 1.21 12.93
C ASP A 97 -5.58 1.14 14.45
N MET A 98 -6.74 1.54 14.98
CA MET A 98 -7.13 1.42 16.39
C MET A 98 -7.78 0.07 16.71
N VAL A 99 -8.12 -0.72 15.70
CA VAL A 99 -8.72 -2.04 15.85
C VAL A 99 -7.63 -3.13 15.83
N ARG A 100 -7.73 -4.10 16.75
CA ARG A 100 -6.88 -5.28 16.83
C ARG A 100 -7.26 -6.25 15.71
N LYS A 101 -6.61 -6.09 14.57
CA LYS A 101 -6.85 -6.94 13.40
C LYS A 101 -6.36 -8.39 13.57
N GLN A 102 -5.21 -8.54 14.24
CA GLN A 102 -4.49 -9.82 14.41
C GLN A 102 -4.15 -10.14 15.86
N GLN A 103 -4.16 -9.14 16.74
CA GLN A 103 -3.86 -9.30 18.16
C GLN A 103 -5.11 -9.76 18.91
N THR A 104 -4.93 -10.60 19.92
CA THR A 104 -6.01 -11.04 20.81
C THR A 104 -5.98 -10.26 22.10
N ALA A 105 -7.16 -10.03 22.65
CA ALA A 105 -7.36 -9.54 24.00
C ALA A 105 -8.30 -10.52 24.70
N PHE A 106 -7.72 -11.49 25.40
CA PHE A 106 -8.45 -12.57 26.06
C PHE A 106 -8.79 -12.21 27.50
N CYS A 107 -10.04 -12.44 27.92
CA CYS A 107 -10.49 -12.35 29.31
C CYS A 107 -11.09 -13.70 29.71
N SER A 108 -10.60 -14.30 30.79
CA SER A 108 -11.03 -15.63 31.26
C SER A 108 -12.51 -15.70 31.60
N GLU A 109 -13.06 -14.62 32.11
CA GLU A 109 -14.44 -14.51 32.59
C GLU A 109 -15.41 -14.30 31.43
N CYS A 110 -15.08 -13.43 30.47
CA CYS A 110 -15.82 -13.36 29.19
C CYS A 110 -15.80 -14.71 28.47
N TRP A 111 -14.66 -15.39 28.50
CA TRP A 111 -14.54 -16.71 27.90
C TRP A 111 -15.47 -17.72 28.57
N ALA A 112 -15.45 -17.80 29.91
CA ALA A 112 -16.33 -18.66 30.70
C ALA A 112 -17.82 -18.34 30.50
N ALA A 113 -18.17 -17.05 30.34
CA ALA A 113 -19.52 -16.59 30.00
C ALA A 113 -19.97 -16.95 28.56
N GLY A 114 -19.10 -17.56 27.76
CA GLY A 114 -19.40 -18.03 26.41
C GLY A 114 -19.45 -16.95 25.34
N HIS A 115 -19.21 -15.68 25.67
CA HIS A 115 -19.18 -14.57 24.71
C HIS A 115 -18.23 -13.44 25.13
N GLU A 116 -17.61 -12.79 24.17
CA GLU A 116 -16.63 -11.74 24.41
C GLU A 116 -17.05 -10.42 23.75
N HIS A 117 -16.92 -9.31 24.48
CA HIS A 117 -17.40 -8.00 24.06
C HIS A 117 -16.48 -7.29 23.05
N PHE A 118 -17.05 -6.45 22.18
CA PHE A 118 -16.36 -5.70 21.12
C PHE A 118 -15.22 -4.83 21.63
N ILE A 119 -15.30 -4.32 22.88
CA ILE A 119 -14.31 -3.39 23.45
C ILE A 119 -12.90 -4.00 23.43
N LYS A 120 -12.79 -5.33 23.54
CA LYS A 120 -11.51 -6.05 23.46
C LYS A 120 -10.85 -5.93 22.09
N ASP A 121 -11.59 -5.61 21.04
CA ASP A 121 -11.04 -5.44 19.70
C ASP A 121 -10.40 -4.05 19.54
N LEU A 122 -10.54 -3.13 20.51
CA LEU A 122 -9.89 -1.82 20.48
C LEU A 122 -8.50 -1.89 21.11
N LYS A 123 -7.46 -1.47 20.38
CA LYS A 123 -6.06 -1.46 20.89
C LYS A 123 -5.90 -0.68 22.19
N LEU A 124 -6.72 0.34 22.41
CA LEU A 124 -6.73 1.16 23.62
C LEU A 124 -7.18 0.39 24.87
N ALA A 125 -7.92 -0.70 24.71
CA ALA A 125 -8.46 -1.45 25.83
C ALA A 125 -7.49 -2.53 26.32
N VAL A 126 -6.81 -2.27 27.43
CA VAL A 126 -5.87 -3.20 28.10
C VAL A 126 -6.60 -4.03 29.17
N TYR A 127 -7.67 -3.49 29.74
CA TYR A 127 -8.48 -4.16 30.76
C TYR A 127 -9.90 -4.42 30.24
N CYS A 128 -10.50 -5.51 30.71
CA CYS A 128 -11.89 -5.82 30.51
C CYS A 128 -12.74 -4.99 31.49
N PRO A 129 -13.57 -4.04 31.02
CA PRO A 129 -14.37 -3.20 31.90
C PRO A 129 -15.56 -3.94 32.53
N TYR A 130 -15.90 -5.14 32.05
CA TYR A 130 -17.02 -5.94 32.56
C TYR A 130 -16.63 -6.79 33.77
N HIS A 131 -15.43 -7.37 33.74
CA HIS A 131 -14.98 -8.31 34.77
C HIS A 131 -13.81 -7.77 35.60
N LEU A 132 -13.31 -6.56 35.30
CA LEU A 132 -12.15 -5.93 35.92
C LEU A 132 -10.94 -6.86 35.91
N ARG A 133 -10.56 -7.27 34.69
CA ARG A 133 -9.47 -8.22 34.43
C ARG A 133 -8.54 -7.66 33.36
N ARG A 134 -7.23 -7.85 33.49
CA ARG A 134 -6.28 -7.49 32.44
C ARG A 134 -6.40 -8.46 31.26
N TYR A 135 -6.58 -7.93 30.06
CA TYR A 135 -6.59 -8.77 28.85
C TYR A 135 -5.24 -9.44 28.64
N LEU A 136 -5.27 -10.70 28.21
CA LEU A 136 -4.09 -11.47 27.84
C LEU A 136 -3.92 -11.48 26.31
N ALA A 137 -2.73 -11.07 25.86
CA ALA A 137 -2.27 -11.28 24.47
C ALA A 137 -1.43 -12.56 24.32
N LYS A 138 -0.82 -13.01 25.42
CA LYS A 138 0.04 -14.20 25.51
C LYS A 138 -0.39 -15.07 26.69
N CYS A 139 -0.16 -16.37 26.58
CA CYS A 139 -0.36 -17.29 27.69
C CYS A 139 0.64 -16.96 28.81
N PRO A 140 0.19 -16.79 30.07
CA PRO A 140 1.10 -16.49 31.18
C PRO A 140 2.05 -17.65 31.51
N ASN A 141 1.67 -18.91 31.21
CA ASN A 141 2.51 -20.08 31.47
C ASN A 141 3.60 -20.27 30.40
N CYS A 142 3.23 -20.38 29.12
CA CYS A 142 4.17 -20.72 28.05
C CYS A 142 4.58 -19.55 27.14
N GLY A 143 4.07 -18.33 27.36
CA GLY A 143 4.36 -17.15 26.53
C GLY A 143 3.80 -17.17 25.10
N THR A 144 3.15 -18.26 24.68
CA THR A 144 2.57 -18.40 23.34
C THR A 144 1.48 -17.35 23.10
N GLU A 145 1.47 -16.74 21.90
CA GLU A 145 0.41 -15.81 21.49
C GLU A 145 -0.97 -16.47 21.55
N LEU A 146 -1.89 -15.82 22.27
CA LEU A 146 -3.28 -16.24 22.30
C LEU A 146 -3.97 -15.78 21.02
N ARG A 147 -4.80 -16.65 20.44
CA ARG A 147 -5.70 -16.36 19.31
C ARG A 147 -7.03 -17.01 19.61
N TRP A 148 -8.14 -16.36 19.27
CA TRP A 148 -9.47 -16.95 19.47
C TRP A 148 -9.57 -18.34 18.80
N SER A 149 -8.93 -18.50 17.64
CA SER A 149 -8.85 -19.76 16.89
C SER A 149 -8.01 -20.85 17.56
N ASN A 150 -7.08 -20.46 18.44
CA ASN A 150 -6.20 -21.38 19.16
C ASN A 150 -6.78 -21.77 20.53
N LEU A 151 -7.87 -21.13 20.94
CA LEU A 151 -8.49 -21.31 22.25
C LEU A 151 -9.82 -22.06 22.16
N LEU A 152 -10.17 -22.68 21.03
CA LEU A 152 -11.48 -23.34 20.87
C LEU A 152 -11.75 -24.42 21.92
N SER A 153 -10.72 -25.12 22.40
CA SER A 153 -10.80 -26.09 23.51
C SER A 153 -10.87 -25.46 24.91
N GLY A 154 -10.83 -24.13 24.99
CA GLY A 154 -10.68 -23.37 26.24
C GLY A 154 -9.26 -23.38 26.82
N LYS A 155 -8.35 -24.22 26.29
CA LYS A 155 -6.99 -24.39 26.81
C LYS A 155 -5.94 -23.82 25.85
N CYS A 156 -4.81 -23.41 26.41
CA CYS A 156 -3.64 -23.06 25.60
C CYS A 156 -2.98 -24.31 25.00
N ARG A 157 -2.01 -24.11 24.09
CA ARG A 157 -1.19 -25.21 23.54
C ARG A 157 -0.39 -25.95 24.60
N CYS A 158 -0.03 -25.30 25.71
CA CYS A 158 0.59 -25.95 26.86
C CYS A 158 -0.43 -26.66 27.78
N ALA A 159 -1.66 -26.89 27.31
CA ALA A 159 -2.79 -27.47 28.04
C ALA A 159 -3.33 -26.66 29.24
N GLU A 160 -2.62 -25.61 29.68
CA GLU A 160 -3.09 -24.74 30.75
C GLU A 160 -4.24 -23.82 30.31
N LEU A 161 -5.17 -23.57 31.24
CA LEU A 161 -6.22 -22.58 31.10
C LEU A 161 -5.62 -21.18 31.33
N PRO A 162 -5.58 -20.28 30.34
CA PRO A 162 -5.11 -18.91 30.58
C PRO A 162 -6.07 -18.19 31.54
N ILE A 163 -5.56 -17.72 32.67
CA ILE A 163 -6.32 -16.95 33.66
C ILE A 163 -5.89 -15.48 33.61
N SER A 164 -6.85 -14.58 33.40
CA SER A 164 -6.60 -13.14 33.34
C SER A 164 -6.42 -12.56 34.75
N PRO A 165 -5.35 -11.78 35.01
CA PRO A 165 -5.14 -11.14 36.30
C PRO A 165 -6.30 -10.19 36.65
N THR A 166 -6.70 -10.13 37.92
CA THR A 166 -7.63 -9.11 38.42
C THR A 166 -7.03 -7.71 38.27
N CYS A 167 -7.90 -6.72 38.11
CA CYS A 167 -7.54 -5.31 38.21
C CYS A 167 -8.62 -4.56 39.00
N THR A 168 -8.29 -3.35 39.42
CA THR A 168 -9.22 -2.43 40.07
C THR A 168 -10.03 -1.64 39.03
N SER A 169 -11.16 -1.07 39.45
CA SER A 169 -11.93 -0.15 38.62
C SER A 169 -11.11 1.09 38.20
N ALA A 170 -10.22 1.57 39.08
CA ALA A 170 -9.32 2.68 38.77
C ALA A 170 -8.33 2.33 37.63
N GLU A 171 -7.80 1.11 37.61
CA GLU A 171 -6.91 0.65 36.53
C GLU A 171 -7.65 0.52 35.19
N ALA A 172 -8.92 0.10 35.21
CA ALA A 172 -9.79 -0.06 34.04
C ALA A 172 -10.57 1.22 33.65
N LEU A 173 -10.28 2.37 34.29
CA LEU A 173 -11.07 3.60 34.12
C LEU A 173 -11.12 4.09 32.67
N ILE A 174 -10.02 3.94 31.92
CA ILE A 174 -9.94 4.29 30.50
C ILE A 174 -10.96 3.48 29.70
N GLU A 175 -11.01 2.18 29.95
CA GLU A 175 -11.89 1.23 29.25
C GLU A 175 -13.35 1.40 29.63
N ILE A 176 -13.64 1.73 30.90
CA ILE A 176 -14.98 2.07 31.37
C ILE A 176 -15.49 3.34 30.66
N LYS A 177 -14.69 4.41 30.63
CA LYS A 177 -15.04 5.66 29.94
C LYS A 177 -15.21 5.45 28.44
N LEU A 178 -14.34 4.65 27.82
CA LEU A 178 -14.45 4.31 26.41
C LEU A 178 -15.76 3.56 26.14
N LEU A 179 -16.06 2.52 26.92
CA LEU A 179 -17.31 1.76 26.79
C LEU A 179 -18.55 2.65 26.94
N GLN A 180 -18.54 3.61 27.88
CA GLN A 180 -19.62 4.57 28.05
C GLN A 180 -19.85 5.40 26.77
N ILE A 181 -18.80 5.93 26.14
CA ILE A 181 -18.92 6.68 24.87
C ILE A 181 -19.56 5.82 23.77
N PHE A 182 -19.16 4.54 23.65
CA PHE A 182 -19.73 3.63 22.66
C PHE A 182 -21.21 3.30 22.94
N ARG A 183 -21.60 3.17 24.21
CA ARG A 183 -23.00 2.92 24.60
C ARG A 183 -23.90 4.12 24.32
N GLU A 184 -23.40 5.32 24.61
CA GLU A 184 -24.08 6.59 24.34
C GLU A 184 -24.14 6.91 22.84
N ARG A 185 -23.31 6.24 22.01
CA ARG A 185 -23.12 6.52 20.58
C ARG A 185 -22.73 7.99 20.32
N ASP A 186 -22.00 8.58 21.27
CA ASP A 186 -21.57 9.97 21.23
C ASP A 186 -20.39 10.14 20.26
N THR A 187 -20.72 10.39 18.99
CA THR A 187 -19.75 10.52 17.90
C THR A 187 -18.84 11.72 18.10
N ASP A 188 -19.39 12.85 18.52
CA ASP A 188 -18.63 14.09 18.72
C ASP A 188 -17.60 13.94 19.84
N ARG A 189 -17.99 13.30 20.96
CA ARG A 189 -17.08 13.03 22.07
C ARG A 189 -15.99 12.05 21.69
N PHE A 190 -16.30 11.01 20.91
CA PHE A 190 -15.29 10.06 20.41
C PHE A 190 -14.31 10.70 19.43
N ASP A 191 -14.79 11.52 18.49
CA ASP A 191 -13.96 12.23 17.52
C ASP A 191 -13.04 13.24 18.21
N LYS A 192 -13.57 13.99 19.17
CA LYS A 192 -12.77 14.91 19.99
C LYS A 192 -11.73 14.18 20.83
N PHE A 193 -12.05 13.01 21.39
CA PHE A 193 -11.09 12.16 22.07
C PHE A 193 -9.96 11.69 21.14
N ASN A 194 -10.30 11.23 19.93
CA ASN A 194 -9.31 10.84 18.92
C ASN A 194 -8.42 12.01 18.49
N ASP A 195 -8.99 13.20 18.38
CA ASP A 195 -8.25 14.42 18.10
C ASP A 195 -7.26 14.74 19.22
N TYR A 196 -7.67 14.67 20.48
CA TYR A 196 -6.76 14.86 21.60
C TYR A 196 -5.63 13.83 21.64
N LEU A 197 -5.91 12.54 21.40
CA LEU A 197 -4.87 11.52 21.26
C LEU A 197 -3.83 11.93 20.20
N ARG A 198 -4.29 12.34 19.02
CA ARG A 198 -3.41 12.79 17.93
C ARG A 198 -2.60 14.02 18.31
N LEU A 199 -3.21 15.01 18.97
CA LEU A 199 -2.54 16.24 19.40
C LEU A 199 -1.51 16.01 20.52
N LEU A 200 -1.76 15.04 21.40
CA LEU A 200 -0.81 14.56 22.41
C LEU A 200 0.33 13.71 21.81
N GLY A 201 0.21 13.33 20.53
CA GLY A 201 1.21 12.56 19.81
C GLY A 201 1.12 11.05 20.00
N PHE A 202 -0.04 10.52 20.40
CA PHE A 202 -0.29 9.08 20.49
C PHE A 202 -0.15 8.40 19.10
N HIS A 203 0.52 7.25 19.03
CA HIS A 203 0.48 6.35 17.88
C HIS A 203 -0.28 5.06 18.20
N THR A 204 -0.99 4.55 17.21
CA THR A 204 -1.60 3.21 17.24
C THR A 204 -0.62 2.04 17.17
N LYS A 205 0.69 2.32 17.07
CA LYS A 205 1.78 1.34 17.13
C LYS A 205 2.45 1.35 18.50
N ASP A 206 2.17 2.35 19.34
CA ASP A 206 2.74 2.43 20.67
C ASP A 206 2.13 1.29 21.53
N PRO A 207 2.92 0.62 22.39
CA PRO A 207 2.42 -0.45 23.23
C PRO A 207 1.45 0.12 24.26
N THR A 208 0.14 -0.14 24.09
CA THR A 208 -0.92 0.46 24.92
C THR A 208 -0.89 0.00 26.38
N GLU A 209 -0.18 -1.08 26.68
CA GLU A 209 0.09 -1.55 28.04
C GLU A 209 1.15 -0.70 28.77
N CYS A 210 1.94 0.10 28.04
CA CYS A 210 2.96 0.94 28.64
C CYS A 210 2.32 2.06 29.47
N SER A 211 2.79 2.23 30.71
CA SER A 211 2.29 3.25 31.65
C SER A 211 2.27 4.65 31.03
N ALA A 212 3.32 5.06 30.32
CA ALA A 212 3.37 6.37 29.67
C ALA A 212 2.28 6.54 28.59
N VAL A 213 2.02 5.49 27.80
CA VAL A 213 0.97 5.50 26.79
C VAL A 213 -0.40 5.56 27.46
N ARG A 214 -0.63 4.77 28.52
CA ARG A 214 -1.88 4.85 29.31
C ARG A 214 -2.08 6.24 29.92
N THR A 215 -1.02 6.88 30.44
CA THR A 215 -1.09 8.25 30.95
C THR A 215 -1.46 9.24 29.86
N ILE A 216 -0.95 9.09 28.63
CA ILE A 216 -1.35 9.93 27.49
C ILE A 216 -2.84 9.73 27.15
N VAL A 217 -3.33 8.49 27.17
CA VAL A 217 -4.75 8.19 26.91
C VAL A 217 -5.64 8.76 28.02
N ALA A 218 -5.25 8.62 29.28
CA ALA A 218 -5.95 9.20 30.42
C ALA A 218 -5.95 10.73 30.38
N LEU A 219 -4.82 11.35 29.97
CA LEU A 219 -4.72 12.78 29.74
C LEU A 219 -5.66 13.26 28.62
N ALA A 220 -5.87 12.47 27.56
CA ALA A 220 -6.86 12.79 26.53
C ALA A 220 -8.30 12.81 27.08
N PHE A 221 -8.65 11.87 27.96
CA PHE A 221 -9.94 11.90 28.67
C PHE A 221 -10.06 13.08 29.63
N ALA A 222 -9.00 13.41 30.37
CA ALA A 222 -9.00 14.57 31.25
C ALA A 222 -9.21 15.89 30.49
N LEU A 223 -8.62 16.02 29.29
CA LEU A 223 -8.86 17.14 28.38
C LEU A 223 -10.30 17.16 27.85
N LEU A 224 -10.85 16.00 27.48
CA LEU A 224 -12.22 15.84 27.01
C LEU A 224 -13.25 16.30 28.05
N GLU A 225 -13.01 15.97 29.32
CA GLU A 225 -13.84 16.32 30.47
C GLU A 225 -13.53 17.70 31.05
N THR A 226 -12.53 18.41 30.52
CA THR A 226 -12.04 19.70 31.06
C THR A 226 -11.65 19.64 32.55
N ASN A 227 -11.23 18.46 33.03
CA ASN A 227 -10.90 18.23 34.43
C ASN A 227 -9.45 18.65 34.73
N GLN A 228 -9.28 19.89 35.22
CA GLN A 228 -7.96 20.47 35.51
C GLN A 228 -7.13 19.65 36.50
N LYS A 229 -7.76 19.09 37.55
CA LYS A 229 -7.07 18.26 38.54
C LYS A 229 -6.50 16.99 37.90
N ALA A 230 -7.28 16.33 37.04
CA ALA A 230 -6.84 15.14 36.32
C ALA A 230 -5.72 15.47 35.30
N ILE A 231 -5.79 16.61 34.62
CA ILE A 231 -4.73 17.07 33.72
C ILE A 231 -3.42 17.24 34.50
N LEU A 232 -3.46 17.95 35.64
CA LEU A 232 -2.28 18.17 36.50
C LEU A 232 -1.72 16.85 37.05
N TYR A 233 -2.60 15.96 37.51
CA TYR A 233 -2.22 14.64 37.98
C TYR A 233 -1.47 13.85 36.92
N HIS A 234 -2.00 13.75 35.69
CA HIS A 234 -1.35 12.99 34.62
C HIS A 234 -0.07 13.65 34.09
N LEU A 235 0.04 14.98 34.11
CA LEU A 235 1.32 15.66 33.85
C LEU A 235 2.37 15.33 34.93
N GLY A 236 1.95 15.27 36.19
CA GLY A 236 2.76 14.78 37.31
C GLY A 236 3.20 13.34 37.09
N THR A 237 2.28 12.44 36.72
CA THR A 237 2.60 11.05 36.38
C THR A 237 3.62 10.94 35.25
N LEU A 238 3.47 11.72 34.17
CA LEU A 238 4.46 11.74 33.09
C LEU A 238 5.83 12.21 33.58
N HIS A 239 5.90 13.14 34.53
CA HIS A 239 7.16 13.58 35.11
C HIS A 239 7.79 12.53 36.01
N THR A 240 7.00 11.81 36.81
CA THR A 240 7.49 10.68 37.59
C THR A 240 8.01 9.56 36.71
N LEU A 241 7.36 9.30 35.57
CA LEU A 241 7.82 8.30 34.59
C LEU A 241 9.08 8.73 33.82
N TYR A 242 9.34 10.03 33.72
CA TYR A 242 10.48 10.61 33.01
C TYR A 242 11.14 11.73 33.83
N PRO A 243 11.77 11.39 34.97
CA PRO A 243 12.30 12.38 35.92
C PRO A 243 13.42 13.24 35.32
N GLU A 244 14.17 12.70 34.35
CA GLU A 244 15.25 13.38 33.64
C GLU A 244 14.75 14.46 32.67
N ILE A 245 13.44 14.48 32.38
CA ILE A 245 12.84 15.39 31.41
C ILE A 245 12.30 16.63 32.14
N PRO A 246 12.79 17.84 31.82
CA PRO A 246 12.30 19.06 32.43
C PRO A 246 10.80 19.25 32.18
N ARG A 247 10.07 19.72 33.20
CA ARG A 247 8.61 19.91 33.16
C ARG A 247 8.13 20.73 31.96
N ARG A 248 8.88 21.77 31.57
CA ARG A 248 8.59 22.58 30.36
C ARG A 248 8.48 21.77 29.07
N ILE A 249 9.20 20.65 28.99
CA ILE A 249 9.21 19.72 27.85
C ILE A 249 8.04 18.76 27.95
N ILE A 250 7.74 18.26 29.14
CA ILE A 250 6.55 17.43 29.39
C ILE A 250 5.31 18.22 28.99
N SER A 251 5.21 19.49 29.40
CA SER A 251 4.14 20.40 28.99
C SER A 251 4.07 20.63 27.48
N ALA A 252 5.16 20.43 26.73
CA ALA A 252 5.14 20.54 25.28
C ALA A 252 4.24 19.49 24.61
N LYS A 253 3.87 18.40 25.31
CA LYS A 253 2.82 17.47 24.86
C LYS A 253 1.47 18.17 24.63
N LEU A 254 1.17 19.17 25.44
CA LEU A 254 -0.05 19.99 25.35
C LEU A 254 0.08 21.16 24.40
N SER A 255 1.24 21.36 23.77
CA SER A 255 1.48 22.56 22.94
C SER A 255 0.48 22.71 21.80
N LEU A 256 -0.04 21.63 21.21
CA LEU A 256 -1.01 21.71 20.13
C LEU A 256 -2.47 21.83 20.59
N ILE A 257 -2.71 21.80 21.90
CA ILE A 257 -4.03 21.96 22.50
C ILE A 257 -4.34 23.45 22.62
N PRO A 258 -5.58 23.91 22.33
CA PRO A 258 -5.95 25.32 22.48
C PRO A 258 -5.65 25.86 23.87
N ALA A 259 -4.98 27.02 23.95
CA ALA A 259 -4.46 27.58 25.20
C ALA A 259 -5.53 27.72 26.30
N LYS A 260 -6.75 28.12 25.95
CA LYS A 260 -7.88 28.29 26.90
C LYS A 260 -8.16 27.03 27.73
N GLN A 261 -7.84 25.83 27.21
CA GLN A 261 -8.15 24.57 27.89
C GLN A 261 -7.05 24.10 28.86
N CYS A 262 -5.79 24.47 28.63
CA CYS A 262 -4.67 23.88 29.37
C CYS A 262 -3.62 24.88 29.88
N GLN A 263 -3.71 26.17 29.53
CA GLN A 263 -2.69 27.17 29.88
C GLN A 263 -2.52 27.31 31.39
N ASP A 264 -3.60 27.33 32.15
CA ASP A 264 -3.52 27.45 33.61
C ASP A 264 -2.97 26.18 34.26
N CYS A 265 -3.36 25.00 33.76
CA CYS A 265 -2.75 23.73 34.17
C CYS A 265 -1.24 23.69 33.89
N VAL A 266 -0.80 24.17 32.72
CA VAL A 266 0.64 24.25 32.39
C VAL A 266 1.35 25.23 33.32
N LYS A 267 0.79 26.41 33.59
CA LYS A 267 1.37 27.37 34.55
C LYS A 267 1.49 26.78 35.95
N ILE A 268 0.44 26.12 36.44
CA ILE A 268 0.43 25.47 37.77
C ILE A 268 1.48 24.36 37.81
N PHE A 269 1.51 23.47 36.81
CA PHE A 269 2.48 22.38 36.72
C PHE A 269 3.94 22.85 36.69
N LEU A 270 4.22 23.98 36.03
CA LEU A 270 5.55 24.58 36.00
C LEU A 270 5.96 25.25 37.31
N ARG A 271 5.00 25.79 38.08
CA ARG A 271 5.26 26.47 39.37
C ARG A 271 5.34 25.51 40.55
N HIS A 272 4.53 24.45 40.54
CA HIS A 272 4.35 23.60 41.71
C HIS A 272 5.49 22.60 41.87
N SER A 273 6.33 22.72 42.90
CA SER A 273 7.23 21.64 43.31
C SER A 273 6.37 20.47 43.78
N PHE A 274 6.21 19.41 42.97
CA PHE A 274 5.56 18.20 43.45
C PHE A 274 6.45 17.59 44.53
N SER A 275 6.02 17.66 45.80
CA SER A 275 6.57 16.78 46.83
C SER A 275 6.35 15.35 46.36
N THR A 276 7.40 14.55 46.40
CA THR A 276 7.42 13.13 46.02
C THR A 276 6.56 12.24 46.93
N ASP A 277 5.83 12.83 47.88
CA ASP A 277 5.09 12.14 48.93
C ASP A 277 3.81 11.45 48.45
N THR A 278 3.49 11.50 47.16
CA THR A 278 2.46 10.59 46.63
C THR A 278 3.10 9.21 46.52
N PRO A 279 2.65 8.19 47.29
CA PRO A 279 3.22 6.85 47.23
C PRO A 279 2.99 6.29 45.83
N PHE A 280 3.99 6.47 44.98
CA PHE A 280 3.96 5.93 43.63
C PHE A 280 4.17 4.44 43.81
N ARG A 281 3.08 3.68 43.66
CA ARG A 281 3.14 2.22 43.65
C ARG A 281 4.20 1.84 42.62
N GLU A 282 5.32 1.27 43.08
CA GLU A 282 6.48 0.98 42.24
C GLU A 282 5.99 0.29 40.97
N CYS A 283 6.14 0.99 39.84
CA CYS A 283 5.74 0.45 38.56
C CYS A 283 6.79 -0.58 38.18
N THR A 284 6.56 -1.85 38.57
CA THR A 284 7.48 -2.97 38.34
C THR A 284 7.68 -3.28 36.86
N THR A 285 6.87 -2.71 35.96
CA THR A 285 7.06 -2.86 34.52
C THR A 285 8.10 -1.87 34.00
N PRO A 286 9.20 -2.35 33.39
CA PRO A 286 10.22 -1.48 32.82
C PRO A 286 9.62 -0.51 31.80
N LEU A 287 10.14 0.71 31.74
CA LEU A 287 9.67 1.74 30.82
C LEU A 287 9.98 1.33 29.36
N ILE A 288 9.00 0.74 28.68
CA ILE A 288 9.20 0.22 27.32
C ILE A 288 9.28 1.36 26.28
N SER A 289 8.61 2.50 26.53
CA SER A 289 8.53 3.60 25.56
C SER A 289 9.38 4.80 25.95
N SER A 290 10.19 5.29 25.01
CA SER A 290 10.91 6.56 25.15
C SER A 290 9.94 7.74 25.06
N PHE A 291 10.18 8.81 25.83
CA PHE A 291 9.45 10.05 25.67
C PHE A 291 9.78 10.69 24.32
N GLU A 292 8.75 10.94 23.51
CA GLU A 292 8.87 11.51 22.17
C GLU A 292 7.97 12.73 21.99
N LEU A 293 8.44 13.73 21.26
CA LEU A 293 7.61 14.83 20.76
C LEU A 293 7.52 14.80 19.24
N THR A 294 6.35 15.15 18.71
CA THR A 294 6.17 15.34 17.27
C THR A 294 6.84 16.65 16.82
N SER A 295 7.24 16.72 15.55
CA SER A 295 7.72 17.97 14.94
C SER A 295 6.78 19.16 15.16
N ARG A 296 5.46 18.94 15.11
CA ARG A 296 4.45 19.97 15.36
C ARG A 296 4.47 20.45 16.80
N GLN A 297 4.55 19.53 17.77
CA GLN A 297 4.64 19.89 19.18
C GLN A 297 5.89 20.73 19.48
N ILE A 298 7.06 20.32 18.95
CA ILE A 298 8.31 21.07 19.14
C ILE A 298 8.20 22.46 18.49
N SER A 299 7.69 22.53 17.26
CA SER A 299 7.51 23.79 16.54
C SER A 299 6.58 24.74 17.32
N ASN A 300 5.44 24.25 17.81
CA ASN A 300 4.50 25.10 18.53
C ASN A 300 5.03 25.52 19.90
N TRP A 301 5.63 24.59 20.64
CA TRP A 301 6.29 24.87 21.93
C TRP A 301 7.40 25.92 21.79
N GLN A 302 8.19 25.86 20.71
CA GLN A 302 9.26 26.81 20.43
C GLN A 302 8.80 28.09 19.69
N LYS A 303 7.48 28.22 19.45
CA LYS A 303 6.86 29.31 18.67
C LYS A 303 7.49 29.50 17.29
N LEU A 304 7.80 28.39 16.62
CA LEU A 304 8.39 28.37 15.29
C LEU A 304 7.29 28.25 14.22
N ALA A 305 7.35 29.11 13.22
CA ALA A 305 6.54 28.96 12.01
C ALA A 305 7.07 27.81 11.13
N SER A 306 6.21 27.26 10.26
CA SER A 306 6.56 26.11 9.40
C SER A 306 7.80 26.29 8.53
N HIS A 307 8.15 27.53 8.15
CA HIS A 307 9.37 27.82 7.39
C HIS A 307 10.62 27.82 8.29
N GLN A 308 10.54 28.37 9.50
CA GLN A 308 11.61 28.34 10.49
C GLN A 308 11.95 26.90 10.87
N TRP A 309 10.92 26.07 11.07
CA TRP A 309 11.11 24.64 11.33
C TRP A 309 11.88 23.91 10.22
N ARG A 310 11.68 24.29 8.95
CA ARG A 310 12.45 23.73 7.82
C ARG A 310 13.92 24.15 7.86
N ILE A 311 14.21 25.41 8.22
CA ILE A 311 15.58 25.89 8.42
C ILE A 311 16.25 25.09 9.55
N VAL A 312 15.54 24.88 10.66
CA VAL A 312 16.03 24.06 11.78
C VAL A 312 16.37 22.65 11.31
N ARG A 313 15.46 21.97 10.58
CA ARG A 313 15.74 20.62 10.07
C ARG A 313 16.90 20.56 9.09
N LYS A 314 17.04 21.57 8.23
CA LYS A 314 18.12 21.62 7.24
C LYS A 314 19.50 21.76 7.90
N ASN A 315 19.57 22.48 9.02
CA ASN A 315 20.83 22.77 9.70
C ASN A 315 21.16 21.79 10.83
N SER A 316 20.18 21.09 11.40
CA SER A 316 20.41 20.28 12.60
C SER A 316 21.04 18.91 12.35
N ASN A 317 21.10 18.41 11.11
CA ASN A 317 21.48 17.02 10.76
C ASN A 317 20.67 15.93 11.51
N ILE A 318 19.63 16.30 12.26
CA ILE A 318 18.79 15.37 13.04
C ILE A 318 17.66 14.91 12.11
N LEU A 319 17.86 13.76 11.47
CA LEU A 319 16.85 13.11 10.64
C LEU A 319 16.03 12.14 11.49
N SER A 320 14.78 12.49 11.77
CA SER A 320 13.80 11.53 12.29
C SER A 320 13.12 10.80 11.14
N SER A 321 13.08 9.46 11.22
CA SER A 321 12.42 8.60 10.23
C SER A 321 10.90 8.76 10.20
N ILE A 322 10.28 9.25 11.28
CA ILE A 322 8.81 9.29 11.45
C ILE A 322 8.31 10.70 11.87
N GLY A 323 9.20 11.70 11.91
CA GLY A 323 8.86 13.07 12.35
C GLY A 323 8.60 13.20 13.85
N ARG A 324 9.11 12.24 14.64
CA ARG A 324 9.11 12.19 16.10
C ARG A 324 10.55 12.24 16.62
N TYR A 325 10.75 12.92 17.73
CA TYR A 325 12.07 13.16 18.27
C TYR A 325 12.08 12.72 19.73
N ARG A 326 13.04 11.85 20.06
CA ARG A 326 13.32 11.43 21.43
C ARG A 326 13.83 12.61 22.23
N TRP A 327 13.73 12.53 23.55
CA TRP A 327 14.19 13.61 24.43
C TRP A 327 15.61 14.11 24.11
N GLN A 328 16.59 13.23 23.90
CA GLN A 328 17.96 13.66 23.58
C GLN A 328 18.05 14.44 22.26
N GLU A 329 17.21 14.08 21.28
CA GLU A 329 17.12 14.78 19.99
C GLU A 329 16.44 16.14 20.16
N VAL A 330 15.34 16.19 20.94
CA VAL A 330 14.64 17.44 21.27
C VAL A 330 15.58 18.42 21.97
N GLN A 331 16.42 17.94 22.90
CA GLN A 331 17.40 18.78 23.59
C GLN A 331 18.41 19.38 22.61
N LYS A 332 19.02 18.55 21.74
CA LYS A 332 19.94 19.02 20.69
C LYS A 332 19.27 20.03 19.75
N MET A 333 18.02 19.75 19.34
CA MET A 333 17.25 20.67 18.51
C MET A 333 16.97 21.98 19.22
N THR A 334 16.65 21.96 20.51
CA THR A 334 16.35 23.18 21.28
C THR A 334 17.59 24.07 21.38
N VAL A 335 18.76 23.51 21.64
CA VAL A 335 20.04 24.24 21.63
C VAL A 335 20.29 24.85 20.25
N HIS A 336 20.09 24.08 19.18
CA HIS A 336 20.29 24.56 17.82
C HIS A 336 19.27 25.65 17.41
N ILE A 337 18.02 25.52 17.82
CA ILE A 337 16.97 26.53 17.62
C ILE A 337 17.37 27.83 18.32
N LEU A 338 17.86 27.75 19.55
CA LEU A 338 18.32 28.92 20.30
C LEU A 338 19.49 29.60 19.58
N GLN A 339 20.49 28.83 19.11
CA GLN A 339 21.60 29.35 18.31
C GLN A 339 21.11 30.05 17.04
N LEU A 340 20.16 29.46 16.31
CA LEU A 340 19.56 30.09 15.12
C LEU A 340 18.79 31.37 15.46
N LYS A 341 18.09 31.42 16.60
CA LYS A 341 17.41 32.64 17.07
C LYS A 341 18.41 33.73 17.41
N LEU A 342 19.50 33.40 18.10
CA LEU A 342 20.55 34.34 18.49
C LEU A 342 21.33 34.88 17.28
N ASN A 343 21.57 34.04 16.27
CA ASN A 343 22.31 34.42 15.06
C ASN A 343 21.45 35.13 14.00
N ASN A 344 20.23 35.55 14.32
CA ASN A 344 19.25 36.10 13.36
C ASN A 344 19.01 35.18 12.13
N GLY A 345 19.27 33.87 12.25
CA GLY A 345 19.25 32.91 11.14
C GLY A 345 17.86 32.65 10.54
N PHE A 346 16.80 33.18 11.15
CA PHE A 346 15.44 33.15 10.61
C PHE A 346 15.08 34.39 9.78
N SER A 347 15.94 35.42 9.78
CA SER A 347 15.65 36.76 9.27
C SER A 347 16.27 37.01 7.90
N GLN A 348 15.88 36.25 6.87
CA GLN A 348 16.08 36.64 5.47
C GLN A 348 14.97 36.04 4.59
N LYS A 349 13.74 36.54 4.73
CA LYS A 349 12.81 36.46 3.60
C LYS A 349 13.18 37.58 2.65
N LYS A 350 14.02 37.31 1.63
CA LYS A 350 13.93 38.10 0.41
C LYS A 350 12.49 37.93 -0.08
N ALA A 351 11.75 39.02 -0.17
CA ALA A 351 10.42 39.01 -0.76
C ALA A 351 10.59 38.61 -2.23
N ILE A 352 10.39 37.33 -2.54
CA ILE A 352 10.35 36.87 -3.92
C ILE A 352 8.97 37.28 -4.42
N SER A 353 8.92 38.38 -5.18
CA SER A 353 7.73 38.75 -5.94
C SER A 353 7.51 37.70 -7.04
N GLY A 354 6.30 37.17 -7.16
CA GLY A 354 5.94 36.19 -8.17
C GLY A 354 4.45 35.89 -8.12
N MET A 355 3.89 35.45 -9.25
CA MET A 355 2.47 35.09 -9.33
C MET A 355 2.26 33.72 -8.70
N ASN A 356 1.28 33.58 -7.82
CA ASN A 356 1.01 32.30 -7.18
C ASN A 356 0.21 31.36 -8.10
N LEU A 357 0.21 30.06 -7.79
CA LEU A 357 -0.50 29.05 -8.57
C LEU A 357 -2.01 29.34 -8.70
N GLY A 358 -2.65 29.96 -7.71
CA GLY A 358 -4.06 30.30 -7.74
C GLY A 358 -4.38 31.39 -8.78
N GLU A 359 -3.57 32.44 -8.80
CA GLU A 359 -3.59 33.51 -9.79
C GLU A 359 -3.29 32.96 -11.19
N LEU A 360 -2.20 32.17 -11.33
CA LEU A 360 -1.80 31.61 -12.62
C LEU A 360 -2.89 30.72 -13.25
N LYS A 361 -3.60 29.94 -12.43
CA LYS A 361 -4.73 29.12 -12.90
C LYS A 361 -5.86 29.98 -13.48
N LYS A 362 -6.14 31.13 -12.86
CA LYS A 362 -7.15 32.08 -13.33
C LYS A 362 -6.67 32.77 -14.61
N GLU A 363 -5.42 33.23 -14.61
CA GLU A 363 -4.77 33.92 -15.74
C GLU A 363 -4.73 33.05 -16.99
N LEU A 364 -4.36 31.77 -16.88
CA LEU A 364 -4.21 30.87 -18.05
C LEU A 364 -5.45 29.99 -18.33
N LEU A 365 -6.44 30.00 -17.44
CA LEU A 365 -7.60 29.10 -17.45
C LEU A 365 -7.20 27.60 -17.52
N LEU A 366 -6.15 27.22 -16.78
CA LEU A 366 -5.59 25.86 -16.73
C LEU A 366 -5.82 25.18 -15.38
N SER A 367 -5.99 23.86 -15.41
CA SER A 367 -6.04 23.06 -14.18
C SER A 367 -4.64 22.83 -13.61
N LYS A 368 -4.52 22.57 -12.29
CA LYS A 368 -3.24 22.26 -11.62
C LYS A 368 -2.49 21.09 -12.29
N VAL A 369 -3.24 20.12 -12.80
CA VAL A 369 -2.70 18.94 -13.47
C VAL A 369 -2.07 19.29 -14.82
N VAL A 370 -2.68 20.20 -15.58
CA VAL A 370 -2.14 20.65 -16.87
C VAL A 370 -0.92 21.54 -16.66
N LEU A 371 -0.97 22.44 -15.67
CA LEU A 371 0.20 23.26 -15.30
C LEU A 371 1.41 22.40 -14.90
N ARG A 372 1.19 21.30 -14.16
CA ARG A 372 2.27 20.33 -13.88
C ARG A 372 2.87 19.76 -15.17
N GLY A 373 2.01 19.34 -16.11
CA GLY A 373 2.47 18.85 -17.41
C GLY A 373 3.24 19.91 -18.20
N ALA A 374 2.82 21.18 -18.14
CA ALA A 374 3.54 22.29 -18.78
C ALA A 374 4.92 22.51 -18.16
N ILE A 375 5.06 22.38 -16.83
CA ILE A 375 6.35 22.43 -16.14
C ILE A 375 7.23 21.23 -16.54
N ASP A 376 6.66 20.01 -16.57
CA ASP A 376 7.37 18.78 -16.95
C ASP A 376 7.90 18.87 -18.40
N GLU A 377 7.18 19.57 -19.27
CA GLU A 377 7.57 19.87 -20.65
C GLU A 377 8.42 21.14 -20.82
N LYS A 378 8.80 21.80 -19.72
CA LYS A 378 9.62 23.02 -19.69
C LYS A 378 8.99 24.22 -20.42
N LEU A 379 7.66 24.28 -20.45
CA LEU A 379 6.91 25.44 -20.96
C LEU A 379 6.77 26.55 -19.91
N LEU A 380 6.88 26.19 -18.62
CA LEU A 380 6.83 27.10 -17.48
C LEU A 380 7.91 26.72 -16.46
N HIS A 381 8.52 27.72 -15.83
CA HIS A 381 9.65 27.63 -14.90
C HIS A 381 9.26 28.21 -13.54
N PRO A 382 8.86 27.37 -12.56
CA PRO A 382 8.55 27.86 -11.22
C PRO A 382 9.82 28.34 -10.50
N ILE A 383 9.77 29.56 -9.94
CA ILE A 383 10.84 30.13 -9.09
C ILE A 383 11.02 29.31 -7.80
N SER A 384 9.93 28.75 -7.28
CA SER A 384 9.91 27.96 -6.05
C SER A 384 9.16 26.66 -6.24
N TRP A 385 9.87 25.54 -6.02
CA TRP A 385 9.31 24.19 -6.08
C TRP A 385 8.81 23.76 -4.70
N ARG A 386 7.68 24.31 -4.26
CA ARG A 386 6.90 23.75 -3.13
C ARG A 386 5.72 22.97 -3.70
N THR A 387 5.41 21.81 -3.12
CA THR A 387 4.38 20.88 -3.64
C THR A 387 3.01 21.52 -3.88
N ASP A 388 2.71 22.63 -3.20
CA ASP A 388 1.44 23.37 -3.35
C ASP A 388 1.57 24.89 -3.58
N ASP A 389 2.76 25.47 -3.42
CA ASP A 389 3.01 26.92 -3.57
C ASP A 389 4.04 27.17 -4.68
N TRP A 390 3.63 26.97 -5.93
CA TRP A 390 4.43 27.41 -7.07
C TRP A 390 4.31 28.91 -7.22
N LEU A 391 5.46 29.58 -7.29
CA LEU A 391 5.59 30.98 -7.66
C LEU A 391 6.23 31.02 -9.04
N PHE A 392 5.68 31.84 -9.91
CA PHE A 392 6.14 31.99 -11.29
C PHE A 392 6.56 33.42 -11.53
N ASP A 393 7.61 33.56 -12.33
CA ASP A 393 8.06 34.87 -12.79
C ASP A 393 7.03 35.41 -13.78
N PRO A 394 6.51 36.65 -13.61
CA PRO A 394 5.61 37.26 -14.58
C PRO A 394 6.17 37.25 -16.02
N THR A 395 7.48 37.33 -16.19
CA THR A 395 8.13 37.28 -17.51
C THR A 395 8.02 35.90 -18.17
N ASP A 396 8.15 34.82 -17.40
CA ASP A 396 7.98 33.44 -17.88
C ASP A 396 6.52 33.15 -18.26
N ILE A 397 5.57 33.71 -17.50
CA ILE A 397 4.13 33.63 -17.83
C ILE A 397 3.83 34.41 -19.12
N ALA A 398 4.36 35.62 -19.27
CA ALA A 398 4.19 36.40 -20.48
C ALA A 398 4.80 35.67 -21.69
N ASN A 399 5.95 35.03 -21.52
CA ASN A 399 6.58 34.22 -22.55
C ASN A 399 5.73 33.00 -22.92
N PHE A 400 5.11 32.33 -21.95
CA PHE A 400 4.15 31.25 -22.20
C PHE A 400 2.95 31.75 -23.00
N CYS A 401 2.32 32.85 -22.59
CA CYS A 401 1.16 33.45 -23.28
C CYS A 401 1.49 33.95 -24.70
N ARG A 402 2.76 34.27 -24.97
CA ARG A 402 3.22 34.71 -26.29
C ARG A 402 3.32 33.57 -27.31
N HIS A 403 3.51 32.34 -26.86
CA HIS A 403 3.71 31.18 -27.74
C HIS A 403 2.57 30.17 -27.69
N TYR A 404 1.82 30.16 -26.58
CA TYR A 404 0.81 29.15 -26.30
C TYR A 404 -0.50 29.77 -25.82
N ILE A 405 -1.59 29.10 -26.13
CA ILE A 405 -2.93 29.45 -25.65
C ILE A 405 -3.64 28.21 -25.13
N SER A 406 -4.39 28.35 -24.03
CA SER A 406 -5.22 27.26 -23.55
C SER A 406 -6.49 27.11 -24.39
N VAL A 407 -7.02 25.90 -24.53
CA VAL A 407 -8.28 25.63 -25.25
C VAL A 407 -9.44 26.44 -24.68
N HIS A 408 -9.46 26.64 -23.35
CA HIS A 408 -10.49 27.44 -22.69
C HIS A 408 -10.31 28.94 -22.96
N MET A 409 -9.07 29.45 -22.95
CA MET A 409 -8.78 30.84 -23.31
C MET A 409 -9.15 31.13 -24.77
N LEU A 410 -8.80 30.22 -25.69
CA LEU A 410 -9.19 30.32 -27.10
C LEU A 410 -10.72 30.33 -27.27
N SER A 411 -11.42 29.47 -26.53
CA SER A 411 -12.90 29.44 -26.53
C SER A 411 -13.50 30.75 -26.02
N ALA A 412 -12.97 31.31 -24.94
CA ALA A 412 -13.40 32.60 -24.40
C ALA A 412 -13.17 33.74 -25.40
N ASN A 413 -12.00 33.79 -26.05
CA ASN A 413 -11.62 34.85 -26.99
C ASN A 413 -12.39 34.78 -28.32
N THR A 414 -12.78 33.59 -28.78
CA THR A 414 -13.37 33.37 -30.11
C THR A 414 -14.86 33.03 -30.08
N LYS A 415 -15.43 32.77 -28.90
CA LYS A 415 -16.79 32.23 -28.68
C LYS A 415 -17.03 30.86 -29.35
N ILE A 416 -15.98 30.16 -29.79
CA ILE A 416 -16.09 28.81 -30.34
C ILE A 416 -16.22 27.80 -29.18
N PRO A 417 -17.24 26.92 -29.15
CA PRO A 417 -17.37 25.92 -28.09
C PRO A 417 -16.15 24.98 -28.02
N VAL A 418 -15.71 24.67 -26.80
CA VAL A 418 -14.55 23.79 -26.52
C VAL A 418 -14.63 22.45 -27.27
N ASP A 419 -15.82 21.85 -27.39
CA ASP A 419 -15.99 20.57 -28.10
C ASP A 419 -15.83 20.70 -29.62
N LYS A 420 -16.08 21.88 -30.20
CA LYS A 420 -15.80 22.17 -31.61
C LYS A 420 -14.29 22.33 -31.82
N ILE A 421 -13.60 23.06 -30.94
CA ILE A 421 -12.13 23.18 -30.93
C ILE A 421 -11.46 21.79 -30.84
N ARG A 422 -11.92 20.94 -29.93
CA ARG A 422 -11.38 19.56 -29.77
C ARG A 422 -11.66 18.66 -30.97
N ARG A 423 -12.77 18.89 -31.70
CA ARG A 423 -13.05 18.20 -32.96
C ARG A 423 -12.12 18.68 -34.07
N ALA A 424 -11.90 19.98 -34.18
CA ALA A 424 -10.95 20.57 -35.12
C ALA A 424 -9.54 19.98 -34.93
N LEU A 425 -9.03 19.96 -33.70
CA LEU A 425 -7.71 19.38 -33.38
C LEU A 425 -7.61 17.89 -33.74
N ARG A 426 -8.69 17.12 -33.61
CA ARG A 426 -8.73 15.71 -34.05
C ARG A 426 -8.74 15.59 -35.56
N HIS A 427 -9.52 16.42 -36.23
CA HIS A 427 -9.67 16.39 -37.68
C HIS A 427 -8.39 16.81 -38.39
N LEU A 428 -7.71 17.85 -37.89
CA LEU A 428 -6.47 18.37 -38.46
C LEU A 428 -5.24 17.50 -38.13
N GLY A 429 -5.38 16.42 -37.35
CA GLY A 429 -4.25 15.57 -36.94
C GLY A 429 -3.26 16.23 -35.96
N LEU A 430 -3.55 17.45 -35.51
CA LEU A 430 -2.65 18.27 -34.66
C LEU A 430 -2.56 17.81 -33.20
N ARG A 431 -3.30 16.76 -32.81
CA ARG A 431 -3.27 16.22 -31.45
C ARG A 431 -1.95 15.54 -31.05
N ASN A 432 -1.06 15.24 -32.00
CA ASN A 432 0.00 14.25 -31.77
C ASN A 432 1.44 14.77 -31.86
N SER A 433 1.69 16.03 -32.26
CA SER A 433 3.05 16.49 -32.60
C SER A 433 3.70 17.40 -31.55
N GLU A 434 2.99 18.33 -30.94
CA GLU A 434 3.65 19.44 -30.21
C GLU A 434 4.14 19.08 -28.81
N PHE A 435 3.44 18.18 -28.10
CA PHE A 435 3.68 17.95 -26.66
C PHE A 435 3.76 16.46 -26.31
N LYS A 436 4.63 16.12 -25.36
CA LYS A 436 4.81 14.74 -24.88
C LYS A 436 3.66 14.30 -23.98
N SER A 437 3.18 15.16 -23.09
CA SER A 437 2.09 14.89 -22.15
C SER A 437 0.74 14.93 -22.84
N GLN A 438 0.01 13.81 -22.79
CA GLN A 438 -1.36 13.74 -23.32
C GLN A 438 -2.28 14.79 -22.68
N ARG A 439 -2.03 15.19 -21.43
CA ARG A 439 -2.84 16.19 -20.73
C ARG A 439 -2.58 17.60 -21.24
N VAL A 440 -1.33 17.94 -21.55
CA VAL A 440 -0.98 19.24 -22.15
C VAL A 440 -1.57 19.32 -23.56
N ARG A 441 -1.39 18.27 -24.38
CA ARG A 441 -1.97 18.15 -25.75
C ARG A 441 -3.48 18.41 -25.84
N LEU A 442 -4.23 18.12 -24.78
CA LEU A 442 -5.68 18.28 -24.76
C LEU A 442 -6.15 19.68 -24.36
N HIS A 443 -5.26 20.50 -23.80
CA HIS A 443 -5.62 21.73 -23.12
C HIS A 443 -4.79 22.95 -23.51
N VAL A 444 -3.61 22.76 -24.11
CA VAL A 444 -2.70 23.82 -24.57
C VAL A 444 -2.36 23.54 -26.04
N MET A 445 -2.25 24.59 -26.84
CA MET A 445 -1.78 24.54 -28.22
C MET A 445 -0.91 25.76 -28.52
N SER A 446 -0.05 25.67 -29.52
CA SER A 446 0.64 26.85 -30.06
C SER A 446 -0.34 27.88 -30.62
N ILE A 447 0.06 29.15 -30.64
CA ILE A 447 -0.76 30.21 -31.25
C ILE A 447 -0.98 29.95 -32.75
N GLU A 448 0.01 29.39 -33.44
CA GLU A 448 -0.07 28.99 -34.85
C GLU A 448 -1.16 27.94 -35.07
N THR A 449 -1.16 26.87 -34.26
CA THR A 449 -2.20 25.84 -34.29
C THR A 449 -3.59 26.43 -33.98
N SER A 450 -3.67 27.42 -33.09
CA SER A 450 -4.94 28.08 -32.77
C SER A 450 -5.57 28.79 -33.98
N LYS A 451 -4.76 29.37 -34.87
CA LYS A 451 -5.25 30.03 -36.10
C LYS A 451 -5.89 29.02 -37.05
N ALA A 452 -5.24 27.89 -37.29
CA ALA A 452 -5.79 26.80 -38.12
C ALA A 452 -7.08 26.21 -37.54
N VAL A 453 -7.17 26.11 -36.22
CA VAL A 453 -8.40 25.68 -35.52
C VAL A 453 -9.53 26.68 -35.70
N ILE A 454 -9.26 28.00 -35.60
CA ILE A 454 -10.26 29.05 -35.83
C ILE A 454 -10.77 28.99 -37.26
N GLU A 455 -9.86 28.89 -38.24
CA GLU A 455 -10.19 28.81 -39.66
C GLU A 455 -11.12 27.62 -39.94
N TRP A 456 -10.76 26.42 -39.46
CA TRP A 456 -11.59 25.22 -39.59
C TRP A 456 -12.96 25.36 -38.90
N CYS A 457 -13.01 26.05 -37.76
CA CYS A 457 -14.25 26.26 -37.04
C CYS A 457 -15.14 27.34 -37.66
N THR A 458 -14.59 28.21 -38.50
CA THR A 458 -15.33 29.26 -39.19
C THR A 458 -16.16 28.60 -40.29
N PRO A 459 -17.50 28.65 -40.20
CA PRO A 459 -18.37 27.84 -41.04
C PRO A 459 -18.15 28.17 -42.52
N HIS A 460 -17.59 27.22 -43.26
CA HIS A 460 -17.75 27.16 -44.70
C HIS A 460 -19.14 26.60 -44.96
N THR A 461 -19.96 27.35 -45.68
CA THR A 461 -21.36 27.05 -46.04
C THR A 461 -21.48 25.78 -46.89
N LYS A 462 -21.34 24.61 -46.28
CA LYS A 462 -21.77 23.34 -46.88
C LYS A 462 -22.76 22.65 -45.94
N LYS A 463 -24.04 22.77 -46.34
CA LYS A 463 -25.20 22.09 -45.73
C LYS A 463 -24.94 20.57 -45.76
N TYR A 464 -24.72 19.97 -44.59
CA TYR A 464 -24.79 18.51 -44.46
C TYR A 464 -26.25 18.07 -44.62
N GLU A 465 -26.54 17.36 -45.71
CA GLU A 465 -27.84 16.75 -45.97
C GLU A 465 -28.18 15.74 -44.86
N LYS A 466 -29.29 16.00 -44.15
CA LYS A 466 -29.87 15.05 -43.20
C LYS A 466 -30.41 13.85 -43.99
N ARG A 467 -29.83 12.66 -43.79
CA ARG A 467 -30.40 11.39 -44.27
C ARG A 467 -31.77 11.16 -43.63
N THR A 468 -32.83 11.51 -44.35
CA THR A 468 -34.22 11.12 -44.10
C THR A 468 -34.52 9.85 -44.89
N GLN A 469 -34.18 8.68 -44.37
CA GLN A 469 -34.85 7.44 -44.80
C GLN A 469 -36.01 7.22 -43.83
N SER A 470 -37.20 7.65 -44.27
CA SER A 470 -38.48 7.46 -43.58
C SER A 470 -38.91 6.00 -43.71
N TRP A 471 -39.12 5.35 -42.57
CA TRP A 471 -39.46 3.92 -42.42
C TRP A 471 -40.97 3.64 -42.58
N THR A 472 -41.67 4.45 -43.35
CA THR A 472 -43.12 4.38 -43.56
C THR A 472 -43.59 3.24 -44.49
N SER A 473 -42.72 2.30 -44.88
CA SER A 473 -43.01 1.30 -45.93
C SER A 473 -43.20 -0.15 -45.46
N LEU A 474 -43.28 -0.44 -44.15
CA LEU A 474 -43.62 -1.80 -43.69
C LEU A 474 -45.12 -2.07 -43.83
N PRO A 475 -45.55 -3.28 -44.26
CA PRO A 475 -46.97 -3.63 -44.34
C PRO A 475 -47.64 -3.53 -42.96
N GLN A 476 -48.94 -3.23 -42.93
CA GLN A 476 -49.76 -3.32 -41.70
C GLN A 476 -50.11 -4.79 -41.41
N HIS A 477 -50.23 -5.13 -40.13
CA HIS A 477 -50.63 -6.46 -39.68
C HIS A 477 -52.07 -6.76 -40.10
N ASP A 478 -52.28 -7.89 -40.80
CA ASP A 478 -53.60 -8.42 -41.08
C ASP A 478 -54.12 -9.18 -39.83
N PRO A 479 -55.21 -8.73 -39.20
CA PRO A 479 -55.79 -9.40 -38.04
C PRO A 479 -56.18 -10.85 -38.29
N ASN A 480 -56.41 -11.24 -39.56
CA ASN A 480 -56.82 -12.59 -39.94
C ASN A 480 -55.65 -13.58 -40.10
N ASP A 481 -54.39 -13.12 -40.00
CA ASP A 481 -53.23 -14.00 -40.13
C ASP A 481 -53.10 -14.91 -38.90
N LEU A 482 -53.54 -16.16 -39.06
CA LEU A 482 -53.49 -17.22 -38.05
C LEU A 482 -52.04 -17.48 -37.61
N GLY A 483 -51.62 -16.88 -36.50
CA GLY A 483 -50.32 -17.09 -35.87
C GLY A 483 -50.13 -16.28 -34.59
N VAL A 484 -49.25 -16.74 -33.71
CA VAL A 484 -48.85 -15.99 -32.51
C VAL A 484 -47.86 -14.90 -32.91
N TRP A 485 -48.27 -13.65 -32.72
CA TRP A 485 -47.45 -12.47 -33.00
C TRP A 485 -46.93 -11.87 -31.69
N LEU A 486 -45.61 -11.74 -31.59
CA LEU A 486 -44.94 -11.21 -30.41
C LEU A 486 -44.53 -9.75 -30.63
N SER A 487 -44.69 -8.93 -29.60
CA SER A 487 -44.13 -7.57 -29.59
C SER A 487 -42.60 -7.60 -29.67
N ALA A 488 -41.98 -6.51 -30.11
CA ALA A 488 -40.51 -6.41 -30.18
C ALA A 488 -39.81 -6.74 -28.85
N SER A 489 -40.44 -6.45 -27.70
CA SER A 489 -39.88 -6.80 -26.38
C SER A 489 -39.95 -8.30 -26.11
N ALA A 490 -41.13 -8.90 -26.30
CA ALA A 490 -41.34 -10.35 -26.09
C ALA A 490 -40.50 -11.19 -27.08
N ALA A 491 -40.41 -10.73 -28.33
CA ALA A 491 -39.57 -11.35 -29.35
C ALA A 491 -38.07 -11.26 -28.99
N ALA A 492 -37.61 -10.12 -28.47
CA ALA A 492 -36.22 -9.94 -28.07
C ALA A 492 -35.87 -10.82 -26.86
N GLU A 493 -36.78 -10.96 -25.90
CA GLU A 493 -36.65 -11.87 -24.76
C GLU A 493 -36.58 -13.33 -25.21
N LEU A 494 -37.47 -13.77 -26.11
CA LEU A 494 -37.48 -15.13 -26.64
C LEU A 494 -36.13 -15.49 -27.32
N VAL A 495 -35.56 -14.55 -28.09
CA VAL A 495 -34.26 -14.72 -28.77
C VAL A 495 -33.07 -14.55 -27.81
N GLY A 496 -33.25 -13.90 -26.67
CA GLY A 496 -32.20 -13.60 -25.71
C GLY A 496 -31.33 -12.38 -26.09
N CYS A 497 -31.93 -11.33 -26.64
CA CYS A 497 -31.26 -10.08 -27.01
C CYS A 497 -32.05 -8.84 -26.54
N TRP A 498 -31.48 -7.64 -26.70
CA TRP A 498 -32.20 -6.39 -26.41
C TRP A 498 -33.09 -5.97 -27.61
N PRO A 499 -34.15 -5.17 -27.43
CA PRO A 499 -35.08 -4.79 -28.52
C PRO A 499 -34.43 -4.12 -29.74
N ALA A 500 -33.43 -3.25 -29.52
CA ALA A 500 -32.66 -2.64 -30.62
C ALA A 500 -31.81 -3.66 -31.42
N GLY A 501 -31.48 -4.81 -30.85
CA GLY A 501 -30.67 -5.87 -31.45
C GLY A 501 -31.56 -6.76 -32.29
N LEU A 502 -32.77 -7.06 -31.81
CA LEU A 502 -33.83 -7.65 -32.63
C LEU A 502 -34.11 -6.80 -33.88
N ARG A 503 -34.21 -5.47 -33.73
CA ARG A 503 -34.33 -4.56 -34.87
C ARG A 503 -33.21 -4.75 -35.90
N ARG A 504 -31.95 -4.79 -35.45
CA ARG A 504 -30.80 -5.03 -36.34
C ARG A 504 -30.87 -6.39 -37.03
N LEU A 505 -31.36 -7.43 -36.37
CA LEU A 505 -31.54 -8.76 -36.97
C LEU A 505 -32.60 -8.76 -38.07
N ILE A 506 -33.67 -7.99 -37.90
CA ILE A 506 -34.71 -7.77 -38.93
C ILE A 506 -34.13 -6.94 -40.09
N GLU A 507 -33.40 -5.86 -39.80
CA GLU A 507 -32.70 -5.04 -40.83
C GLU A 507 -31.71 -5.87 -41.65
N ALA A 508 -30.99 -6.79 -41.00
CA ALA A 508 -30.08 -7.74 -41.65
C ALA A 508 -30.79 -8.88 -42.39
N LYS A 509 -32.14 -8.89 -42.41
CA LYS A 509 -32.99 -9.93 -43.01
C LYS A 509 -32.74 -11.34 -42.47
N LEU A 510 -32.20 -11.47 -41.25
CA LEU A 510 -32.00 -12.77 -40.60
C LEU A 510 -33.28 -13.30 -39.95
N ILE A 511 -34.18 -12.39 -39.61
CA ILE A 511 -35.56 -12.67 -39.22
C ILE A 511 -36.43 -12.03 -40.31
N PRO A 512 -37.22 -12.81 -41.08
CA PRO A 512 -38.01 -12.29 -42.20
C PRO A 512 -39.01 -11.23 -41.73
N ALA A 513 -39.27 -10.26 -42.61
CA ALA A 513 -39.92 -8.98 -42.29
C ALA A 513 -41.28 -9.13 -41.61
N THR A 514 -41.53 -8.21 -40.70
CA THR A 514 -42.48 -8.33 -39.61
C THR A 514 -43.25 -7.03 -39.50
N VAL A 515 -44.54 -7.15 -39.77
CA VAL A 515 -45.54 -6.09 -39.94
C VAL A 515 -45.40 -4.98 -38.89
N GLY A 516 -45.68 -3.75 -39.32
CA GLY A 516 -45.67 -2.58 -38.45
C GLY A 516 -46.70 -2.74 -37.34
N GLY A 517 -46.27 -2.63 -36.08
CA GLY A 517 -47.16 -2.64 -34.93
C GLY A 517 -47.89 -1.30 -34.76
N ASN A 518 -49.05 -1.32 -34.11
CA ASN A 518 -49.91 -0.14 -33.92
C ASN A 518 -49.29 0.99 -33.07
N GLN A 519 -48.19 0.73 -32.36
CA GLN A 519 -47.45 1.75 -31.61
C GLN A 519 -46.33 2.33 -32.49
N LYS A 520 -46.18 3.68 -32.50
CA LYS A 520 -45.12 4.40 -33.25
C LYS A 520 -43.74 3.74 -33.00
N ASN A 521 -43.25 2.97 -33.99
CA ASN A 521 -41.99 2.20 -34.02
C ASN A 521 -41.98 0.77 -33.40
N GLY A 522 -43.14 0.14 -33.17
CA GLY A 522 -43.23 -1.27 -32.76
C GLY A 522 -43.16 -2.25 -33.94
N TYR A 523 -42.51 -3.40 -33.75
CA TYR A 523 -42.53 -4.54 -34.68
C TYR A 523 -43.36 -5.68 -34.08
N LEU A 524 -44.13 -6.38 -34.92
CA LEU A 524 -44.77 -7.64 -34.56
C LEU A 524 -44.11 -8.81 -35.27
N VAL A 525 -43.54 -9.74 -34.51
CA VAL A 525 -42.79 -10.87 -35.05
C VAL A 525 -43.52 -12.19 -34.83
N LYS A 526 -43.75 -12.98 -35.89
CA LYS A 526 -44.33 -14.32 -35.75
C LYS A 526 -43.41 -15.19 -34.90
N GLU A 527 -43.95 -15.81 -33.85
CA GLU A 527 -43.20 -16.68 -32.95
C GLU A 527 -42.49 -17.82 -33.70
N LYS A 528 -43.15 -18.41 -34.70
CA LYS A 528 -42.57 -19.48 -35.54
C LYS A 528 -41.26 -19.07 -36.21
N GLU A 529 -41.12 -17.80 -36.62
CA GLU A 529 -39.90 -17.31 -37.27
C GLU A 529 -38.77 -17.07 -36.26
N LEU A 530 -39.11 -16.70 -35.01
CA LEU A 530 -38.13 -16.58 -33.92
C LEU A 530 -37.61 -17.94 -33.48
N ILE A 531 -38.49 -18.96 -33.43
CA ILE A 531 -38.08 -20.34 -33.14
C ILE A 531 -37.16 -20.85 -34.25
N LYS A 532 -37.52 -20.65 -35.53
CA LYS A 532 -36.63 -20.96 -36.66
C LYS A 532 -35.27 -20.26 -36.55
N PHE A 533 -35.26 -18.98 -36.16
CA PHE A 533 -34.03 -18.23 -35.95
C PHE A 533 -33.17 -18.86 -34.84
N LYS A 534 -33.75 -19.23 -33.68
CA LYS A 534 -33.01 -19.87 -32.58
C LYS A 534 -32.48 -21.26 -32.94
N ILE A 535 -33.21 -22.03 -33.75
CA ILE A 535 -32.75 -23.33 -34.23
C ILE A 535 -31.55 -23.13 -35.18
N LYS A 536 -31.61 -22.13 -36.06
CA LYS A 536 -30.58 -21.90 -37.10
C LYS A 536 -29.34 -21.17 -36.58
N TYR A 537 -29.50 -20.24 -35.66
CA TYR A 537 -28.43 -19.34 -35.20
C TYR A 537 -28.19 -19.44 -33.70
N ILE A 538 -26.97 -19.10 -33.28
CA ILE A 538 -26.56 -19.02 -31.88
C ILE A 538 -25.90 -17.67 -31.61
N SER A 539 -26.27 -17.02 -30.50
CA SER A 539 -25.67 -15.75 -30.11
C SER A 539 -24.29 -15.96 -29.50
N ALA A 540 -23.43 -14.95 -29.55
CA ALA A 540 -22.13 -15.01 -28.87
C ALA A 540 -22.28 -15.26 -27.36
N SER A 541 -23.29 -14.71 -26.69
CA SER A 541 -23.54 -14.94 -25.27
C SER A 541 -23.96 -16.39 -24.98
N GLU A 542 -24.77 -17.00 -25.83
CA GLU A 542 -25.15 -18.40 -25.72
C GLU A 542 -23.95 -19.33 -25.98
N ALA A 543 -23.20 -19.10 -27.06
CA ALA A 543 -21.97 -19.83 -27.35
C ALA A 543 -20.94 -19.72 -26.21
N THR A 544 -20.87 -18.57 -25.54
CA THR A 544 -20.00 -18.34 -24.37
C THR A 544 -20.32 -19.32 -23.24
N LYS A 545 -21.62 -19.55 -22.97
CA LYS A 545 -22.06 -20.48 -21.92
C LYS A 545 -21.71 -21.92 -22.27
N LEU A 546 -21.85 -22.30 -23.54
CA LEU A 546 -21.54 -23.66 -23.99
C LEU A 546 -20.02 -23.95 -24.04
N LEU A 547 -19.21 -22.94 -24.37
CA LEU A 547 -17.75 -23.01 -24.42
C LEU A 547 -17.07 -22.77 -23.06
N SER A 548 -17.82 -22.40 -22.02
CA SER A 548 -17.28 -22.05 -20.69
C SER A 548 -16.16 -20.99 -20.73
N CYS A 549 -16.21 -20.06 -21.68
CA CYS A 549 -15.19 -19.00 -21.83
C CYS A 549 -15.76 -17.60 -21.51
N LYS A 550 -14.96 -16.53 -21.57
CA LYS A 550 -15.44 -15.15 -21.38
C LYS A 550 -16.00 -14.60 -22.70
N GLN A 551 -17.10 -13.84 -22.65
CA GLN A 551 -17.81 -13.33 -23.84
C GLN A 551 -16.93 -12.60 -24.85
N ARG A 552 -15.96 -11.81 -24.38
CA ARG A 552 -15.00 -11.08 -25.23
C ARG A 552 -14.04 -12.00 -26.02
N HIS A 553 -13.89 -13.26 -25.63
CA HIS A 553 -13.03 -14.24 -26.27
C HIS A 553 -13.79 -15.18 -27.21
N THR A 554 -15.08 -15.41 -26.95
CA THR A 554 -15.93 -16.33 -27.73
C THR A 554 -15.84 -16.08 -29.23
N SER A 555 -15.94 -14.82 -29.66
CA SER A 555 -15.84 -14.49 -31.09
C SER A 555 -14.45 -14.73 -31.69
N ALA A 556 -13.39 -14.66 -30.89
CA ALA A 556 -12.03 -14.96 -31.33
C ALA A 556 -11.81 -16.48 -31.43
N VAL A 557 -12.32 -17.26 -30.46
CA VAL A 557 -12.29 -18.73 -30.46
C VAL A 557 -12.97 -19.26 -31.72
N LEU A 558 -14.22 -18.85 -31.96
CA LEU A 558 -15.01 -19.32 -33.11
C LEU A 558 -14.36 -18.93 -34.45
N ARG A 559 -13.82 -17.70 -34.54
CA ARG A 559 -13.12 -17.25 -35.76
C ARG A 559 -11.87 -18.08 -36.05
N LYS A 560 -11.10 -18.45 -35.01
CA LYS A 560 -9.92 -19.31 -35.16
C LYS A 560 -10.29 -20.72 -35.60
N ALA A 561 -11.45 -21.23 -35.16
CA ALA A 561 -12.03 -22.49 -35.64
C ALA A 561 -12.60 -22.40 -37.08
N GLY A 562 -12.39 -21.28 -37.78
CA GLY A 562 -12.94 -21.06 -39.13
C GLY A 562 -14.42 -20.72 -39.17
N ILE A 563 -15.09 -20.60 -38.01
CA ILE A 563 -16.53 -20.29 -37.93
C ILE A 563 -16.71 -18.78 -38.04
N LYS A 564 -17.20 -18.33 -39.20
CA LYS A 564 -17.47 -16.91 -39.48
C LYS A 564 -18.80 -16.48 -38.85
N PRO A 565 -18.89 -15.26 -38.25
CA PRO A 565 -20.17 -14.73 -37.82
C PRO A 565 -21.04 -14.38 -39.03
N VAL A 566 -22.35 -14.50 -38.86
CA VAL A 566 -23.37 -14.12 -39.86
C VAL A 566 -23.69 -12.63 -39.79
N THR A 567 -23.67 -12.05 -38.58
CA THR A 567 -23.90 -10.62 -38.29
C THR A 567 -23.00 -10.18 -37.13
N GLY A 568 -22.66 -8.88 -37.03
CA GLY A 568 -21.84 -8.33 -35.95
C GLY A 568 -21.15 -6.99 -36.27
N PRO A 569 -20.38 -6.41 -35.31
CA PRO A 569 -19.92 -5.01 -35.42
C PRO A 569 -19.03 -4.75 -36.64
N GLY A 570 -18.26 -5.75 -37.07
CA GLY A 570 -17.40 -5.69 -38.24
C GLY A 570 -18.03 -6.18 -39.55
N ILE A 571 -19.30 -6.64 -39.54
CA ILE A 571 -19.99 -7.14 -40.73
C ILE A 571 -21.03 -6.14 -41.19
N ASP A 572 -22.01 -5.87 -40.34
CA ASP A 572 -23.20 -5.06 -40.64
C ASP A 572 -23.44 -3.97 -39.59
N LYS A 573 -22.44 -3.73 -38.73
CA LYS A 573 -22.51 -2.81 -37.58
C LYS A 573 -23.54 -3.23 -36.53
N ASN A 574 -24.03 -4.48 -36.54
CA ASN A 574 -24.82 -5.01 -35.45
C ASN A 574 -23.94 -5.11 -34.19
N PRO A 575 -24.34 -4.58 -33.03
CA PRO A 575 -23.51 -4.62 -31.82
C PRO A 575 -23.18 -6.04 -31.31
N THR A 576 -23.96 -7.06 -31.70
CA THR A 576 -23.82 -8.44 -31.20
C THR A 576 -23.51 -9.41 -32.34
N TYR A 577 -22.57 -10.33 -32.10
CA TYR A 577 -22.27 -11.40 -33.06
C TYR A 577 -23.25 -12.58 -32.95
N TYR A 578 -23.72 -13.07 -34.10
CA TYR A 578 -24.45 -14.35 -34.22
C TYR A 578 -23.76 -15.26 -35.22
N TYR A 579 -23.84 -16.57 -34.98
CA TYR A 579 -23.19 -17.62 -35.76
C TYR A 579 -24.23 -18.64 -36.21
N LEU A 580 -23.92 -19.43 -37.25
CA LEU A 580 -24.69 -20.63 -37.54
C LEU A 580 -24.55 -21.62 -36.38
N ARG A 581 -25.67 -22.16 -35.91
CA ARG A 581 -25.72 -22.96 -34.68
C ARG A 581 -25.01 -24.30 -34.84
N LEU A 582 -25.25 -25.00 -35.96
CA LEU A 582 -24.71 -26.33 -36.21
C LEU A 582 -23.17 -26.36 -36.19
N PRO A 583 -22.43 -25.51 -36.94
CA PRO A 583 -20.97 -25.50 -36.89
C PRO A 583 -20.40 -25.21 -35.49
N VAL A 584 -21.07 -24.36 -34.70
CA VAL A 584 -20.67 -24.06 -33.33
C VAL A 584 -20.86 -25.27 -32.43
N LEU A 585 -21.97 -25.99 -32.55
CA LEU A 585 -22.24 -27.19 -31.78
C LEU A 585 -21.31 -28.35 -32.15
N GLU A 586 -21.01 -28.55 -33.44
CA GLU A 586 -20.03 -29.53 -33.93
C GLU A 586 -18.64 -29.23 -33.37
N PHE A 587 -18.22 -27.97 -33.38
CA PHE A 587 -16.95 -27.55 -32.76
C PHE A 587 -16.92 -27.82 -31.26
N ILE A 588 -18.00 -27.54 -30.54
CA ILE A 588 -18.11 -27.83 -29.10
C ILE A 588 -18.07 -29.34 -28.83
N HIS A 589 -18.70 -30.15 -29.69
CA HIS A 589 -18.68 -31.61 -29.56
C HIS A 589 -17.27 -32.16 -29.80
N ALA A 590 -16.61 -31.74 -30.88
CA ALA A 590 -15.23 -32.11 -31.19
C ALA A 590 -14.26 -31.73 -30.05
N MET A 591 -14.46 -30.55 -29.44
CA MET A 591 -13.72 -30.10 -28.25
C MET A 591 -13.91 -31.01 -27.03
N LYS A 592 -15.09 -31.64 -26.86
CA LYS A 592 -15.38 -32.55 -25.74
C LYS A 592 -14.85 -33.96 -25.96
N GLU A 593 -14.82 -34.40 -27.21
CA GLU A 593 -14.37 -35.73 -27.65
C GLU A 593 -12.85 -35.87 -27.74
N LEU A 594 -12.11 -34.76 -27.82
CA LEU A 594 -10.64 -34.77 -27.82
C LEU A 594 -10.13 -35.54 -26.58
N PRO A 595 -9.50 -36.73 -26.77
CA PRO A 595 -9.04 -37.56 -25.67
C PRO A 595 -8.07 -36.74 -24.83
N ARG A 596 -8.34 -36.63 -23.53
CA ARG A 596 -7.41 -36.04 -22.55
C ARG A 596 -6.20 -36.96 -22.44
N THR A 597 -5.31 -36.92 -23.43
CA THR A 597 -4.04 -37.66 -23.44
C THR A 597 -3.22 -37.24 -22.22
N LYS A 598 -2.75 -38.24 -21.48
CA LYS A 598 -2.22 -38.19 -20.10
C LYS A 598 -0.98 -37.31 -19.85
N GLU A 599 -0.51 -36.52 -20.81
CA GLU A 599 0.47 -35.46 -20.54
C GLU A 599 -0.28 -34.17 -20.19
N TYR A 600 -0.83 -34.11 -18.98
CA TYR A 600 -1.39 -32.86 -18.47
C TYR A 600 -0.26 -31.83 -18.34
N GLY A 601 -0.13 -30.96 -19.32
CA GLY A 601 0.66 -29.74 -19.18
C GLY A 601 0.10 -28.89 -18.03
N LEU A 602 0.96 -28.12 -17.39
CA LEU A 602 0.59 -27.26 -16.27
C LEU A 602 -0.21 -26.06 -16.77
N THR A 603 -1.30 -25.74 -16.08
CA THR A 603 -1.97 -24.45 -16.27
C THR A 603 -1.03 -23.30 -15.88
N HIS A 604 -1.30 -22.09 -16.38
CA HIS A 604 -0.55 -20.89 -15.97
C HIS A 604 -0.52 -20.70 -14.44
N PHE A 605 -1.59 -21.11 -13.75
CA PHE A 605 -1.70 -21.01 -12.30
C PHE A 605 -0.84 -22.07 -11.58
N GLU A 606 -0.80 -23.30 -12.09
CA GLU A 606 0.07 -24.35 -11.55
C GLU A 606 1.54 -24.01 -11.77
N ALA A 607 1.92 -23.52 -12.96
CA ALA A 607 3.26 -23.02 -13.22
C ALA A 607 3.63 -21.83 -12.33
N CYS A 608 2.68 -20.91 -12.08
CA CYS A 608 2.85 -19.82 -11.11
C CYS A 608 3.18 -20.33 -9.71
N ARG A 609 2.48 -21.38 -9.24
CA ARG A 609 2.74 -22.01 -7.94
C ARG A 609 4.07 -22.74 -7.91
N HIS A 610 4.42 -23.44 -9.00
CA HIS A 610 5.64 -24.22 -9.11
C HIS A 610 6.89 -23.32 -9.14
N LEU A 611 6.88 -22.26 -9.96
CA LEU A 611 8.02 -21.35 -10.12
C LEU A 611 8.05 -20.23 -9.07
N HIS A 612 7.01 -20.10 -8.24
CA HIS A 612 6.81 -18.98 -7.32
C HIS A 612 6.85 -17.60 -8.02
N LEU A 613 6.41 -17.53 -9.29
CA LEU A 613 6.37 -16.30 -10.09
C LEU A 613 4.93 -15.81 -10.27
N PRO A 614 4.66 -14.50 -10.34
CA PRO A 614 3.31 -14.00 -10.59
C PRO A 614 2.85 -14.35 -12.02
N ILE A 615 1.54 -14.56 -12.20
CA ILE A 615 0.95 -15.03 -13.47
C ILE A 615 1.34 -14.21 -14.72
N ARG A 616 1.56 -12.90 -14.57
CA ARG A 616 2.03 -12.03 -15.65
C ARG A 616 3.42 -12.41 -16.17
N MET A 617 4.29 -12.92 -15.30
CA MET A 617 5.64 -13.36 -15.65
C MET A 617 5.60 -14.68 -16.38
N ILE A 618 4.70 -15.58 -15.99
CA ILE A 618 4.47 -16.83 -16.73
C ILE A 618 4.08 -16.52 -18.18
N ALA A 619 3.17 -15.56 -18.41
CA ALA A 619 2.81 -15.13 -19.75
C ALA A 619 3.99 -14.51 -20.53
N LEU A 620 4.86 -13.72 -19.88
CA LEU A 620 6.07 -13.18 -20.51
C LEU A 620 7.06 -14.29 -20.89
N LEU A 621 7.25 -15.28 -20.02
CA LEU A 621 8.14 -16.41 -20.26
C LEU A 621 7.64 -17.30 -21.41
N ILE A 622 6.33 -17.48 -21.54
CA ILE A 622 5.73 -18.13 -22.71
C ILE A 622 6.00 -17.30 -23.98
N ASN A 623 5.72 -16.00 -23.92
CA ASN A 623 5.90 -15.11 -25.09
C ASN A 623 7.37 -14.98 -25.51
N SER A 624 8.32 -15.11 -24.59
CA SER A 624 9.75 -15.08 -24.88
C SER A 624 10.30 -16.45 -25.32
N GLY A 625 9.46 -17.49 -25.36
CA GLY A 625 9.88 -18.87 -25.66
C GLY A 625 10.69 -19.54 -24.56
N ALA A 626 10.75 -18.97 -23.35
CA ALA A 626 11.46 -19.55 -22.21
C ALA A 626 10.67 -20.66 -21.51
N LEU A 627 9.34 -20.68 -21.70
CA LEU A 627 8.47 -21.80 -21.33
C LEU A 627 7.78 -22.33 -22.58
N GLU A 628 7.93 -23.61 -22.85
CA GLU A 628 7.29 -24.29 -23.96
C GLU A 628 5.84 -24.61 -23.62
N THR A 629 4.92 -24.21 -24.50
CA THR A 629 3.51 -24.61 -24.42
C THR A 629 3.27 -25.85 -25.27
N ILE A 630 2.36 -26.71 -24.83
CA ILE A 630 1.81 -27.78 -25.65
C ILE A 630 0.90 -27.10 -26.67
N GLU A 631 1.11 -27.37 -27.97
CA GLU A 631 0.22 -26.89 -29.03
C GLU A 631 -1.14 -27.57 -28.89
N THR A 632 -2.04 -26.92 -28.15
CA THR A 632 -3.45 -27.31 -28.11
C THR A 632 -4.21 -26.55 -29.17
N ILE A 633 -5.16 -27.22 -29.81
CA ILE A 633 -6.13 -26.60 -30.75
C ILE A 633 -6.82 -25.40 -30.06
N ASP A 634 -6.98 -25.48 -28.73
CA ASP A 634 -7.46 -24.38 -27.91
C ASP A 634 -6.32 -23.43 -27.48
N ASN A 635 -6.06 -22.42 -28.33
CA ASN A 635 -5.09 -21.33 -28.14
C ASN A 635 -5.22 -20.52 -26.83
N PHE A 636 -6.24 -20.79 -26.00
CA PHE A 636 -6.54 -20.02 -24.80
C PHE A 636 -6.10 -20.70 -23.51
N SER A 637 -5.84 -22.01 -23.54
CA SER A 637 -5.35 -22.74 -22.38
C SER A 637 -3.86 -23.05 -22.43
N ASN A 638 -3.23 -22.98 -23.62
CA ASN A 638 -1.81 -23.27 -23.91
C ASN A 638 -1.07 -23.89 -22.72
N PRO A 639 -1.43 -25.14 -22.35
CA PRO A 639 -0.90 -25.74 -21.15
C PRO A 639 0.62 -25.86 -21.31
N ILE A 640 1.35 -25.51 -20.26
CA ILE A 640 2.80 -25.41 -20.31
C ILE A 640 3.37 -26.80 -20.12
N LYS A 641 4.31 -27.23 -20.96
CA LYS A 641 4.97 -28.54 -20.81
C LYS A 641 5.59 -28.60 -19.41
N LYS A 642 5.19 -29.58 -18.60
CA LYS A 642 5.70 -29.73 -17.23
C LYS A 642 7.22 -29.80 -17.22
N LYS A 643 7.81 -30.57 -18.13
CA LYS A 643 9.26 -30.65 -18.32
C LYS A 643 9.91 -29.28 -18.54
N SER A 644 9.30 -28.40 -19.35
CA SER A 644 9.81 -27.05 -19.56
C SER A 644 9.74 -26.19 -18.30
N VAL A 645 8.73 -26.37 -17.45
CA VAL A 645 8.65 -25.68 -16.14
C VAL A 645 9.72 -26.19 -15.18
N ASP A 646 9.90 -27.52 -15.11
CA ASP A 646 10.90 -28.16 -14.26
C ASP A 646 12.32 -27.75 -14.72
N ASP A 647 12.62 -27.83 -16.02
CA ASP A 647 13.88 -27.37 -16.63
C ASP A 647 14.12 -25.87 -16.35
N PHE A 648 13.08 -25.03 -16.43
CA PHE A 648 13.21 -23.61 -16.12
C PHE A 648 13.54 -23.38 -14.64
N TYR A 649 12.89 -24.11 -13.73
CA TYR A 649 13.15 -24.02 -12.30
C TYR A 649 14.60 -24.39 -11.94
N ASP A 650 15.16 -25.35 -12.67
CA ASP A 650 16.51 -25.85 -12.44
C ASP A 650 17.59 -24.87 -12.93
N HIS A 651 17.33 -24.11 -14.01
CA HIS A 651 18.32 -23.21 -14.62
C HIS A 651 18.16 -21.73 -14.26
N TYR A 652 16.99 -21.31 -13.74
CA TYR A 652 16.71 -19.91 -13.47
C TYR A 652 16.20 -19.64 -12.05
N ALA A 653 16.56 -18.47 -11.52
CA ALA A 653 16.12 -18.03 -10.20
C ALA A 653 15.62 -16.58 -10.24
N SER A 654 14.61 -16.30 -9.42
CA SER A 654 14.14 -14.93 -9.21
C SER A 654 15.12 -14.13 -8.35
N ALA A 655 15.12 -12.81 -8.51
CA ALA A 655 15.86 -11.90 -7.65
C ALA A 655 15.54 -12.12 -6.16
N SER A 656 14.30 -12.51 -5.81
CA SER A 656 13.91 -12.83 -4.44
C SER A 656 14.57 -14.11 -3.92
N THR A 657 14.71 -15.12 -4.79
CA THR A 657 15.38 -16.38 -4.46
C THR A 657 16.88 -16.13 -4.25
N ILE A 658 17.50 -15.37 -5.15
CA ILE A 658 18.92 -15.00 -5.07
C ILE A 658 19.20 -14.11 -3.87
N ALA A 659 18.31 -13.18 -3.53
CA ALA A 659 18.39 -12.40 -2.29
C ALA A 659 18.51 -13.31 -1.06
N GLY A 660 17.71 -14.38 -1.02
CA GLY A 660 17.75 -15.38 0.05
C GLY A 660 19.06 -16.15 0.07
N TRP A 661 19.56 -16.59 -1.08
CA TRP A 661 20.84 -17.31 -1.18
C TRP A 661 22.04 -16.46 -0.76
N LEU A 662 22.09 -15.21 -1.20
CA LEU A 662 23.19 -14.29 -0.91
C LEU A 662 23.03 -13.58 0.45
N ASN A 663 21.91 -13.79 1.16
CA ASN A 663 21.57 -13.10 2.40
C ASN A 663 21.64 -11.56 2.29
N ILE A 664 21.17 -11.02 1.17
CA ILE A 664 21.11 -9.57 0.90
C ILE A 664 19.66 -9.11 0.65
N PRO A 665 19.30 -7.84 0.89
CA PRO A 665 17.99 -7.33 0.54
C PRO A 665 17.78 -7.40 -0.96
N LEU A 666 16.56 -7.71 -1.38
CA LEU A 666 16.13 -7.77 -2.77
C LEU A 666 16.59 -6.58 -3.64
N LYS A 667 16.53 -5.36 -3.09
CA LYS A 667 16.95 -4.13 -3.80
C LYS A 667 18.44 -4.06 -4.14
N CYS A 668 19.27 -4.90 -3.52
CA CYS A 668 20.71 -4.94 -3.74
C CYS A 668 21.13 -6.03 -4.73
N VAL A 669 20.25 -6.98 -5.04
CA VAL A 669 20.57 -8.13 -5.92
C VAL A 669 21.02 -7.68 -7.30
N ASP A 670 20.21 -6.87 -7.98
CA ASP A 670 20.52 -6.43 -9.34
C ASP A 670 21.86 -5.68 -9.42
N GLN A 671 22.17 -4.87 -8.40
CA GLN A 671 23.43 -4.12 -8.34
C GLN A 671 24.62 -5.04 -8.04
N ALA A 672 24.41 -6.04 -7.17
CA ALA A 672 25.43 -7.05 -6.88
C ALA A 672 25.76 -7.84 -8.14
N LEU A 673 24.75 -8.35 -8.82
CA LEU A 673 24.91 -9.18 -10.02
C LEU A 673 25.47 -8.39 -11.21
N LEU A 674 24.96 -7.18 -11.45
CA LEU A 674 25.44 -6.31 -12.54
C LEU A 674 26.93 -5.95 -12.38
N LYS A 675 27.42 -5.79 -11.14
CA LYS A 675 28.83 -5.52 -10.86
C LYS A 675 29.76 -6.65 -11.32
N PHE A 676 29.23 -7.87 -11.43
CA PHE A 676 29.94 -9.05 -11.93
C PHE A 676 29.58 -9.40 -13.37
N GLY A 677 28.92 -8.49 -14.10
CA GLY A 677 28.52 -8.74 -15.49
C GLY A 677 27.37 -9.74 -15.65
N ILE A 678 26.69 -10.12 -14.56
CA ILE A 678 25.54 -11.03 -14.61
C ILE A 678 24.31 -10.20 -14.95
N SER A 679 23.82 -10.34 -16.18
CA SER A 679 22.63 -9.66 -16.68
C SER A 679 21.35 -10.47 -16.42
N THR A 680 20.23 -9.77 -16.32
CA THR A 680 18.90 -10.41 -16.33
C THR A 680 18.61 -11.04 -17.68
N ILE A 681 17.68 -12.01 -17.71
CA ILE A 681 17.20 -12.57 -18.98
C ILE A 681 16.54 -11.45 -19.81
N PRO A 682 17.03 -11.18 -21.02
CA PRO A 682 16.46 -10.14 -21.88
C PRO A 682 15.00 -10.46 -22.26
N GLY A 683 14.15 -9.44 -22.35
CA GLY A 683 12.74 -9.58 -22.76
C GLY A 683 11.76 -9.95 -21.64
N VAL A 684 12.23 -10.25 -20.43
CA VAL A 684 11.38 -10.67 -19.30
C VAL A 684 11.30 -9.61 -18.18
N SER A 685 11.85 -8.41 -18.40
CA SER A 685 11.82 -7.33 -17.42
C SER A 685 10.43 -6.68 -17.34
N THR A 686 9.89 -6.56 -16.13
CA THR A 686 8.77 -5.66 -15.83
C THR A 686 9.31 -4.50 -15.02
N ASP A 687 8.63 -3.34 -15.03
CA ASP A 687 9.00 -2.13 -14.27
C ASP A 687 9.21 -2.35 -12.75
N SER A 688 8.92 -3.53 -12.21
CA SER A 688 9.20 -3.89 -10.82
C SER A 688 10.45 -4.78 -10.69
N PHE A 689 11.47 -4.27 -9.98
CA PHE A 689 12.69 -5.00 -9.59
C PHE A 689 12.46 -6.37 -8.91
N ARG A 690 11.24 -6.65 -8.43
CA ARG A 690 10.89 -7.91 -7.76
C ARG A 690 10.81 -9.12 -8.69
N THR A 691 10.81 -8.91 -10.01
CA THR A 691 10.55 -9.97 -10.99
C THR A 691 11.72 -10.21 -11.94
N HIS A 692 12.91 -9.69 -11.64
CA HIS A 692 14.10 -10.02 -12.42
C HIS A 692 14.46 -11.50 -12.26
N LEU A 693 14.80 -12.14 -13.38
CA LEU A 693 15.18 -13.53 -13.48
C LEU A 693 16.62 -13.61 -13.96
N TYR A 694 17.39 -14.51 -13.36
CA TYR A 694 18.80 -14.71 -13.65
C TYR A 694 19.08 -16.19 -13.87
N LYS A 695 20.05 -16.50 -14.72
CA LYS A 695 20.58 -17.86 -14.85
C LYS A 695 21.33 -18.22 -13.56
N ILE A 696 21.04 -19.39 -13.03
CA ILE A 696 21.64 -19.87 -11.79
C ILE A 696 23.12 -20.11 -12.00
N ASP A 697 23.51 -20.67 -13.15
CA ASP A 697 24.90 -20.97 -13.49
C ASP A 697 25.76 -19.69 -13.48
N ASP A 698 25.25 -18.60 -14.05
CA ASP A 698 25.94 -17.31 -14.07
C ASP A 698 26.17 -16.78 -12.64
N VAL A 699 25.20 -17.00 -11.73
CA VAL A 699 25.32 -16.63 -10.32
C VAL A 699 26.27 -17.58 -9.58
N ALA A 700 26.19 -18.88 -9.82
CA ALA A 700 27.01 -19.92 -9.20
C ALA A 700 28.49 -19.80 -9.57
N ASN A 701 28.80 -19.25 -10.75
CA ASN A 701 30.17 -18.97 -11.19
C ASN A 701 30.86 -17.89 -10.32
N VAL A 702 30.08 -17.07 -9.60
CA VAL A 702 30.58 -15.93 -8.81
C VAL A 702 30.32 -16.10 -7.31
N PHE A 703 29.19 -16.69 -6.94
CA PHE A 703 28.71 -16.75 -5.55
C PHE A 703 28.47 -18.18 -5.07
N LEU A 704 28.59 -18.35 -3.75
CA LEU A 704 28.13 -19.56 -3.06
C LEU A 704 26.61 -19.67 -3.08
N LEU A 705 26.11 -20.73 -3.71
CA LEU A 705 24.69 -21.07 -3.67
C LEU A 705 24.48 -22.32 -2.80
N PRO A 706 23.34 -22.41 -2.08
CA PRO A 706 23.00 -23.62 -1.35
C PRO A 706 22.82 -24.82 -2.29
N SER A 707 23.29 -25.98 -1.86
CA SER A 707 23.19 -27.24 -2.62
C SER A 707 21.73 -27.54 -2.98
N ARG A 708 21.45 -27.75 -4.27
CA ARG A 708 20.12 -28.12 -4.74
C ARG A 708 19.98 -29.64 -4.80
N PRO A 709 18.80 -30.19 -4.48
CA PRO A 709 18.58 -31.64 -4.46
C PRO A 709 18.78 -32.33 -5.81
N ASN A 710 18.65 -31.61 -6.93
CA ASN A 710 18.68 -32.19 -8.28
C ASN A 710 19.88 -31.75 -9.16
N SER A 711 20.78 -30.88 -8.69
CA SER A 711 21.88 -30.40 -9.54
C SER A 711 23.07 -31.35 -9.50
N THR A 712 23.27 -32.10 -10.58
CA THR A 712 24.43 -32.98 -10.77
C THR A 712 25.65 -32.18 -11.23
N GLY A 713 26.44 -31.68 -10.28
CA GLY A 713 27.83 -31.27 -10.52
C GLY A 713 28.07 -29.80 -10.90
N PHE A 714 27.96 -28.89 -9.93
CA PHE A 714 28.55 -27.55 -10.06
C PHE A 714 30.05 -27.60 -9.73
N LYS A 715 30.90 -27.22 -10.69
CA LYS A 715 32.33 -26.96 -10.42
C LYS A 715 32.42 -25.66 -9.62
N SER A 716 32.83 -25.73 -8.35
CA SER A 716 32.92 -24.56 -7.47
C SER A 716 33.97 -23.56 -7.98
N GLY A 717 33.52 -22.43 -8.53
CA GLY A 717 34.38 -21.26 -8.78
C GLY A 717 34.89 -20.64 -7.47
N LYS A 718 35.82 -19.68 -7.56
CA LYS A 718 36.28 -18.91 -6.38
C LYS A 718 35.08 -18.21 -5.74
N LEU A 719 34.74 -18.65 -4.55
CA LEU A 719 33.51 -18.35 -3.83
C LEU A 719 33.58 -16.95 -3.21
N LEU A 720 32.73 -16.02 -3.65
CA LEU A 720 32.62 -14.69 -3.03
C LEU A 720 31.54 -14.66 -1.95
N ILE A 721 31.93 -14.27 -0.73
CA ILE A 721 31.00 -13.98 0.38
C ILE A 721 30.76 -12.45 0.43
N LEU A 722 29.49 -12.07 0.61
CA LEU A 722 29.09 -10.68 0.86
C LEU A 722 28.85 -10.46 2.35
N GLU A 723 29.59 -9.53 2.95
CA GLU A 723 29.39 -9.15 4.35
C GLU A 723 28.66 -7.81 4.48
N ASN A 724 27.79 -7.72 5.50
CA ASN A 724 27.08 -6.49 5.81
C ASN A 724 28.05 -5.45 6.43
N ILE A 725 28.08 -4.24 5.87
CA ILE A 725 28.93 -3.14 6.37
C ILE A 725 28.70 -2.86 7.86
N SER A 726 27.46 -3.01 8.35
CA SER A 726 27.16 -2.81 9.78
C SER A 726 27.89 -3.82 10.66
N SER A 727 27.95 -5.08 10.24
CA SER A 727 28.67 -6.15 10.96
C SER A 727 30.18 -5.90 10.98
N VAL A 728 30.76 -5.49 9.84
CA VAL A 728 32.18 -5.11 9.76
C VAL A 728 32.48 -3.92 10.68
N ARG A 729 31.60 -2.91 10.69
CA ARG A 729 31.75 -1.72 11.55
C ARG A 729 31.68 -2.06 13.04
N GLU A 730 30.77 -2.96 13.40
CA GLU A 730 30.60 -3.43 14.77
C GLU A 730 31.83 -4.22 15.23
N LYS A 731 32.32 -5.16 14.41
CA LYS A 731 33.55 -5.92 14.65
C LYS A 731 34.73 -5.02 15.00
N TYR A 732 34.91 -3.92 14.26
CA TYR A 732 36.00 -2.97 14.50
C TYR A 732 35.63 -1.77 15.37
N GLN A 733 34.42 -1.70 15.95
CA GLN A 733 33.97 -0.58 16.78
C GLN A 733 34.16 0.81 16.13
N ILE A 734 33.84 0.93 14.84
CA ILE A 734 33.98 2.16 14.05
C ILE A 734 32.61 2.74 13.69
N SER A 735 32.41 4.03 13.96
CA SER A 735 31.14 4.70 13.63
C SER A 735 30.95 4.83 12.12
N ALA A 736 29.71 5.09 11.69
CA ALA A 736 29.36 5.08 10.26
C ALA A 736 30.13 6.12 9.44
N VAL A 737 30.32 7.31 9.99
CA VAL A 737 30.91 8.45 9.27
C VAL A 737 32.41 8.24 8.98
N PRO A 738 33.26 7.89 9.96
CA PRO A 738 34.66 7.56 9.70
C PRO A 738 34.81 6.35 8.78
N PHE A 739 34.02 5.29 8.98
CA PHE A 739 34.07 4.10 8.12
C PHE A 739 33.79 4.45 6.66
N PHE A 740 32.73 5.22 6.42
CA PHE A 740 32.37 5.67 5.08
C PHE A 740 33.47 6.54 4.46
N ARG A 741 34.02 7.51 5.19
CA ARG A 741 35.08 8.40 4.68
C ARG A 741 36.39 7.65 4.37
N LEU A 742 36.77 6.73 5.25
CA LEU A 742 38.04 6.00 5.16
C LEU A 742 38.04 4.97 4.04
N PHE A 743 36.98 4.18 3.95
CA PHE A 743 36.99 2.98 3.12
C PHE A 743 36.13 3.13 1.86
N ILE A 744 34.95 3.77 1.95
CA ILE A 744 33.99 3.79 0.84
C ILE A 744 34.16 5.04 -0.04
N ALA A 745 34.14 6.23 0.54
CA ALA A 745 34.23 7.49 -0.18
C ALA A 745 35.62 7.73 -0.78
N SER A 746 36.66 7.16 -0.16
CA SER A 746 38.04 7.17 -0.66
C SER A 746 38.24 6.27 -1.88
N GLY A 747 37.31 5.34 -2.15
CA GLY A 747 37.47 4.32 -3.17
C GLY A 747 38.38 3.14 -2.76
N PHE A 748 38.81 3.07 -1.49
CA PHE A 748 39.66 1.95 -1.01
C PHE A 748 38.94 0.60 -1.09
N VAL A 749 37.64 0.56 -0.80
CA VAL A 749 36.76 -0.58 -1.05
C VAL A 749 35.53 -0.18 -1.86
N SER A 750 34.94 -1.16 -2.52
CA SER A 750 33.81 -0.94 -3.42
C SER A 750 32.51 -1.46 -2.80
N ARG A 751 31.59 -0.56 -2.44
CA ARG A 751 30.29 -0.95 -1.86
C ARG A 751 29.40 -1.66 -2.88
N VAL A 752 28.60 -2.62 -2.39
CA VAL A 752 27.48 -3.23 -3.12
C VAL A 752 26.18 -2.72 -2.50
N GLY A 753 25.39 -1.96 -3.27
CA GLY A 753 24.13 -1.35 -2.84
C GLY A 753 24.14 0.19 -2.73
N ASN A 754 23.10 0.85 -3.24
CA ASN A 754 22.94 2.31 -3.18
C ASN A 754 22.42 2.84 -1.83
N TYR A 755 21.69 2.02 -1.06
CA TYR A 755 20.99 2.40 0.18
C TYR A 755 21.13 1.33 1.27
N GLN A 756 21.08 1.72 2.56
CA GLN A 756 21.20 0.77 3.68
C GLN A 756 20.18 -0.39 3.60
N PRO A 757 20.59 -1.65 3.87
CA PRO A 757 21.96 -2.08 4.21
C PRO A 757 22.85 -2.21 2.95
N ALA A 758 24.13 -1.86 3.12
CA ALA A 758 25.15 -1.95 2.08
C ALA A 758 26.16 -3.05 2.43
N TYR A 759 26.74 -3.67 1.41
CA TYR A 759 27.56 -4.87 1.54
C TYR A 759 28.98 -4.64 0.98
N LEU A 760 29.93 -5.44 1.47
CA LEU A 760 31.31 -5.51 0.98
C LEU A 760 31.61 -6.93 0.53
N LEU A 761 32.54 -7.05 -0.42
CA LEU A 761 33.12 -8.33 -0.77
C LEU A 761 34.07 -8.79 0.33
N GLU A 762 34.17 -10.10 0.54
CA GLU A 762 35.11 -10.71 1.48
C GLU A 762 36.55 -10.20 1.28
N SER A 763 37.00 -10.10 0.02
CA SER A 763 38.33 -9.53 -0.29
C SER A 763 38.51 -8.10 0.22
N ASP A 764 37.45 -7.28 0.15
CA ASP A 764 37.45 -5.91 0.64
C ASP A 764 37.36 -5.86 2.18
N VAL A 765 36.66 -6.81 2.80
CA VAL A 765 36.68 -6.99 4.27
C VAL A 765 38.07 -7.38 4.76
N ILE A 766 38.77 -8.28 4.06
CA ILE A 766 40.15 -8.68 4.39
C ILE A 766 41.08 -7.47 4.32
N LYS A 767 40.99 -6.63 3.28
CA LYS A 767 41.77 -5.38 3.18
C LYS A 767 41.50 -4.44 4.37
N ILE A 768 40.23 -4.26 4.73
CA ILE A 768 39.86 -3.43 5.90
C ILE A 768 40.44 -4.04 7.18
N SER A 769 40.37 -5.36 7.33
CA SER A 769 40.86 -6.09 8.50
C SER A 769 42.36 -5.86 8.70
N GLN A 770 43.16 -6.02 7.64
CA GLN A 770 44.61 -5.78 7.66
C GLN A 770 44.96 -4.36 8.12
N ILE A 771 44.19 -3.36 7.67
CA ILE A 771 44.40 -1.96 8.10
C ILE A 771 43.97 -1.77 9.56
N MET A 772 42.81 -2.29 9.96
CA MET A 772 42.23 -2.07 11.29
C MET A 772 42.89 -2.89 12.40
N GLU A 773 43.62 -3.96 12.06
CA GLU A 773 44.46 -4.74 12.95
C GLU A 773 45.76 -4.02 13.30
N LYS A 774 46.34 -3.27 12.36
CA LYS A 774 47.58 -2.51 12.58
C LYS A 774 47.34 -1.08 13.07
N TYR A 775 46.28 -0.43 12.58
CA TYR A 775 45.99 0.97 12.84
C TYR A 775 44.63 1.16 13.52
N CYS A 776 44.47 2.28 14.22
CA CYS A 776 43.19 2.72 14.77
C CYS A 776 42.95 4.20 14.46
N ILE A 777 41.69 4.60 14.36
CA ILE A 777 41.32 6.02 14.15
C ILE A 777 41.42 6.80 15.47
N ILE A 778 41.58 8.11 15.40
CA ILE A 778 41.72 8.99 16.58
C ILE A 778 40.61 8.76 17.62
N SER A 779 39.35 8.58 17.21
CA SER A 779 38.25 8.33 18.16
C SER A 779 38.32 6.95 18.84
N GLN A 780 38.92 5.96 18.20
CA GLN A 780 39.20 4.67 18.83
C GLN A 780 40.37 4.78 19.81
N ALA A 781 41.39 5.57 19.46
CA ALA A 781 42.51 5.86 20.34
C ALA A 781 42.05 6.63 21.60
N ASP A 782 41.18 7.62 21.47
CA ASP A 782 40.54 8.30 22.61
C ASP A 782 39.82 7.32 23.53
N LYS A 783 39.06 6.37 22.96
CA LYS A 783 38.36 5.33 23.73
C LYS A 783 39.34 4.39 24.43
N TYR A 784 40.45 4.04 23.78
CA TYR A 784 41.51 3.20 24.36
C TYR A 784 42.22 3.89 25.52
N LEU A 785 42.45 5.20 25.43
CA LEU A 785 43.11 6.00 26.49
C LEU A 785 42.14 6.49 27.59
N GLY A 786 40.85 6.14 27.52
CA GLY A 786 39.86 6.49 28.54
C GLY A 786 39.40 7.96 28.55
N HIS A 787 39.90 8.82 27.66
CA HIS A 787 39.60 10.26 27.63
C HIS A 787 39.25 10.77 26.23
N THR A 788 38.17 11.54 26.13
CA THR A 788 37.76 12.18 24.88
C THR A 788 38.75 13.28 24.47
N GLN A 789 39.11 13.33 23.18
CA GLN A 789 40.07 14.28 22.59
C GLN A 789 41.53 14.15 23.02
N LEU A 790 41.87 13.23 23.93
CA LEU A 790 43.24 13.07 24.39
C LEU A 790 44.18 12.67 23.24
N ALA A 791 43.83 11.66 22.45
CA ALA A 791 44.64 11.22 21.31
C ALA A 791 44.83 12.35 20.28
N ASN A 792 43.79 13.15 20.04
CA ASN A 792 43.89 14.31 19.15
C ASN A 792 44.88 15.37 19.67
N ASN A 793 44.87 15.63 20.98
CA ASN A 793 45.81 16.56 21.62
C ASN A 793 47.25 16.02 21.59
N LEU A 794 47.42 14.71 21.77
CA LEU A 794 48.72 14.05 21.67
C LEU A 794 49.29 14.09 20.25
N VAL A 795 48.45 13.94 19.23
CA VAL A 795 48.84 14.11 17.83
C VAL A 795 49.25 15.56 17.54
N LYS A 796 48.45 16.54 17.99
CA LYS A 796 48.77 17.98 17.80
C LYS A 796 50.07 18.40 18.48
N THR A 797 50.35 17.84 19.66
CA THR A 797 51.58 18.11 20.41
C THR A 797 52.76 17.22 19.96
N LYS A 798 52.60 16.45 18.87
CA LYS A 798 53.61 15.52 18.33
C LYS A 798 54.08 14.45 19.32
N LYS A 799 53.28 14.15 20.35
CA LYS A 799 53.54 13.07 21.32
C LYS A 799 53.10 11.70 20.80
N LEU A 800 52.14 11.68 19.87
CA LEU A 800 51.79 10.50 19.07
C LEU A 800 52.04 10.82 17.60
N SER A 801 52.75 9.94 16.91
CA SER A 801 52.91 10.02 15.45
C SER A 801 51.64 9.49 14.75
N VAL A 802 51.30 10.13 13.63
CA VAL A 802 50.22 9.67 12.75
C VAL A 802 50.79 9.03 11.49
N SER A 803 50.11 8.01 11.01
CA SER A 803 50.35 7.34 9.73
C SER A 803 49.16 7.54 8.80
N HIS A 804 49.40 7.42 7.50
CA HIS A 804 48.38 7.53 6.46
C HIS A 804 48.33 6.23 5.64
N PRO A 805 47.90 5.11 6.25
CA PRO A 805 48.05 3.77 5.66
C PRO A 805 47.16 3.52 4.43
N LEU A 806 46.28 4.47 4.11
CA LEU A 806 45.36 4.41 2.97
C LEU A 806 45.75 5.36 1.83
N LEU A 807 46.96 5.93 1.82
CA LEU A 807 47.45 6.64 0.64
C LEU A 807 47.62 5.65 -0.54
N PRO A 808 47.24 6.04 -1.77
CA PRO A 808 46.79 7.37 -2.21
C PRO A 808 45.28 7.65 -2.05
N TYR A 809 44.48 6.68 -1.59
CA TYR A 809 43.01 6.79 -1.53
C TYR A 809 42.50 7.88 -0.57
N THR A 810 43.14 8.05 0.59
CA THR A 810 42.78 9.10 1.54
C THR A 810 43.96 9.51 2.43
N ASN A 811 44.06 10.81 2.70
CA ASN A 811 45.05 11.36 3.65
C ASN A 811 44.52 11.39 5.10
N TYR A 812 43.54 10.55 5.45
CA TYR A 812 42.97 10.54 6.79
C TYR A 812 43.99 9.99 7.81
N PRO A 813 44.30 10.72 8.89
CA PRO A 813 45.33 10.31 9.84
C PRO A 813 44.84 9.15 10.71
N MET A 814 45.69 8.13 10.87
CA MET A 814 45.49 6.99 11.76
C MET A 814 46.70 6.83 12.69
N ILE A 815 46.51 6.16 13.82
CA ILE A 815 47.57 5.90 14.79
C ILE A 815 47.87 4.39 14.77
N GLU A 816 49.15 4.03 14.67
CA GLU A 816 49.56 2.63 14.77
C GLU A 816 49.32 2.13 16.20
N ARG A 817 48.68 0.96 16.32
CA ARG A 817 48.27 0.44 17.63
C ARG A 817 49.44 0.13 18.55
N ALA A 818 50.61 -0.23 17.98
CA ALA A 818 51.83 -0.44 18.74
C ALA A 818 52.29 0.86 19.43
N ILE A 819 52.39 1.96 18.68
CA ILE A 819 52.77 3.28 19.18
C ILE A 819 51.79 3.76 20.27
N LEU A 820 50.49 3.53 20.07
CA LEU A 820 49.48 3.88 21.06
C LEU A 820 49.63 3.08 22.36
N ARG A 821 49.93 1.78 22.25
CA ARG A 821 50.17 0.89 23.40
C ARG A 821 51.43 1.30 24.16
N ASP A 822 52.53 1.55 23.46
CA ASP A 822 53.80 1.98 24.07
C ASP A 822 53.64 3.31 24.81
N TYR A 823 52.89 4.24 24.23
CA TYR A 823 52.55 5.51 24.89
C TYR A 823 51.73 5.28 26.17
N ALA A 824 50.71 4.42 26.12
CA ALA A 824 49.87 4.13 27.27
C ALA A 824 50.65 3.50 28.43
N LEU A 825 51.53 2.53 28.12
CA LEU A 825 52.41 1.88 29.10
C LEU A 825 53.41 2.87 29.72
N LYS A 826 54.06 3.70 28.89
CA LYS A 826 55.05 4.69 29.35
C LYS A 826 54.45 5.74 30.30
N ASN A 827 53.15 6.02 30.18
CA ASN A 827 52.46 7.06 30.97
C ASN A 827 51.50 6.48 32.02
N HIS A 828 51.55 5.17 32.28
CA HIS A 828 50.70 4.49 33.28
C HIS A 828 49.19 4.78 33.11
N LEU A 829 48.72 4.86 31.86
CA LEU A 829 47.30 5.07 31.54
C LEU A 829 46.49 3.76 31.51
N ILE A 830 47.20 2.63 31.50
CA ILE A 830 46.73 1.25 31.55
C ILE A 830 47.72 0.51 32.43
#